data_AF-A0A9P7A0L3-F1
#
_entry.id   AF-A0A9P7A0L3-F1
#
_cell.length_a   1.000
_cell.length_b   1.000
_cell.length_c   1.000
_cell.angle_alpha   90.00
_cell.angle_beta   90.00
_cell.angle_gamma   90.00
#
_symmetry.space_group_name_H-M   'P 1'
#
loop_
_entity.id
_entity.type
_entity.pdbx_description
1 polymer ?
#
loop_
_entity_poly.entity_id
_entity_poly.type
_entity_poly.pdbx_seq_one_letter_code
_entity_poly.pdbx_strand_id
1 'polypeptide(L)'
;MARSKKGASNIVQKKPRRRKESAAPKSALADIQKCKELGIETHLQANKTRSSYAGHVRRGREWLASHFDAPSCSANEGDSSVPKEPSVQPVAPSVPSRVGDNPDSDVYADPAFKDAFGCMPNRCSDKALALFMSLKGFHENLSKNTVESIRAAFKKLWEQADGGTFRGKWSFNEARQRWEGNPADSAEVYDVMASVKHKASAEGGDRTHSMAMTKDFMDRMLRWHKATCPLEIVLQAVQLVMSGTLPSQVQLTLEMRTQLTRHLEQVTFDAGAWTLWSRCFELVKLQRKDISLDTILLDTVMKNFIWILLWIKWLEFFHYGHALGPNDFIFPSMGANGIMQPGQPLSHDTVQKWIDKATTGAGILGCFSTHCFRRGGAQYWFMFAPVDGLMVNSDALAPFSREAESSLVGEQALMRPASTEELRMVHASVTADVNHLRVNNINDSLRSLTSMVQAASSCLQAARHVPHLTTPSTDATHMPTAQLEEDPHFTLVSTSSAQAPCISTPRQGHTHITPTARTLPSVAVFARAKAVRTGLGHTASTQQLPTNGLVIPRLPLVRSNGLKTPKAESWKDIITHWLVGDPDRGLKTPLKDWPQGWYQGPNWKLAMQYQNRAVVAHEFINHYQSDEALFLAAYPEAKRGHTPLLAAVNKARAA
;
A
#
# COMPACT_ATOMS: atom_id res chain seq x y z
N MET A 1 66.65 39.26 24.26
CA MET A 1 65.90 40.40 23.67
C MET A 1 64.70 39.83 22.92
N ALA A 2 63.52 40.45 22.82
CA ALA A 2 62.86 41.50 23.62
C ALA A 2 61.32 41.39 23.40
N ARG A 3 60.49 41.96 24.29
CA ARG A 3 59.01 41.93 24.18
C ARG A 3 58.46 43.15 23.41
N SER A 4 57.44 42.96 22.56
CA SER A 4 56.09 43.57 22.69
C SER A 4 55.17 43.05 21.56
N LYS A 5 53.90 42.61 21.65
CA LYS A 5 52.66 42.87 22.43
C LYS A 5 51.63 43.84 21.77
N LYS A 6 50.43 43.27 21.51
CA LYS A 6 49.10 43.88 21.30
C LYS A 6 48.82 44.65 19.99
N GLY A 7 47.58 44.49 19.50
CA GLY A 7 47.02 45.22 18.35
C GLY A 7 45.71 44.64 17.80
N ALA A 8 44.72 44.32 18.65
CA ALA A 8 43.43 43.78 18.18
C ALA A 8 42.44 44.89 17.80
N SER A 9 41.70 44.71 16.70
CA SER A 9 40.59 45.57 16.30
C SER A 9 39.42 44.73 15.77
N ASN A 10 38.20 45.00 16.26
CA ASN A 10 37.00 44.29 15.86
C ASN A 10 36.40 44.90 14.59
N ILE A 11 36.39 44.15 13.48
CA ILE A 11 35.58 44.50 12.30
C ILE A 11 34.32 43.64 12.31
N VAL A 12 33.19 44.27 12.62
CA VAL A 12 31.86 43.62 12.62
C VAL A 12 31.48 43.28 11.18
N GLN A 13 31.54 42.00 10.82
CA GLN A 13 31.01 41.52 9.55
C GLN A 13 29.47 41.63 9.52
N LYS A 14 28.97 42.72 8.91
CA LYS A 14 27.54 42.89 8.64
C LYS A 14 27.07 41.77 7.69
N LYS A 15 26.03 41.03 8.09
CA LYS A 15 25.37 40.03 7.22
C LYS A 15 25.01 40.67 5.87
N PRO A 16 25.27 40.00 4.72
CA PRO A 16 24.95 40.55 3.42
C PRO A 16 23.44 40.77 3.29
N ARG A 17 23.04 42.02 3.00
CA ARG A 17 21.64 42.43 2.84
C ARG A 17 21.07 41.72 1.60
N ARG A 18 20.15 40.77 1.80
CA ARG A 18 19.53 39.94 0.75
C ARG A 18 19.03 40.84 -0.39
N ARG A 19 19.74 40.85 -1.52
CA ARG A 19 19.31 41.58 -2.72
C ARG A 19 17.97 40.99 -3.17
N LYS A 20 16.99 41.86 -3.44
CA LYS A 20 15.73 41.50 -4.08
C LYS A 20 16.07 40.96 -5.47
N GLU A 21 15.73 39.71 -5.75
CA GLU A 21 16.01 39.11 -7.05
C GLU A 21 15.30 39.91 -8.14
N SER A 22 16.08 40.50 -9.06
CA SER A 22 15.55 40.97 -10.33
C SER A 22 14.99 39.77 -11.08
N ALA A 23 13.78 39.89 -11.62
CA ALA A 23 13.15 38.82 -12.38
C ALA A 23 14.13 38.26 -13.44
N ALA A 24 14.29 36.94 -13.47
CA ALA A 24 15.23 36.29 -14.38
C ALA A 24 14.97 36.74 -15.83
N PRO A 25 16.02 36.97 -16.64
CA PRO A 25 15.84 37.30 -18.05
C PRO A 25 14.99 36.21 -18.70
N LYS A 26 14.02 36.62 -19.52
CA LYS A 26 13.22 35.68 -20.32
C LYS A 26 14.19 34.92 -21.23
N SER A 27 14.45 33.65 -20.92
CA SER A 27 15.31 32.79 -21.75
C SER A 27 14.76 32.72 -23.17
N ALA A 28 15.64 32.70 -24.16
CA ALA A 28 15.19 32.66 -25.54
C ALA A 28 14.44 31.35 -25.80
N LEU A 29 13.48 31.35 -26.71
CA LEU A 29 12.74 30.13 -27.08
C LEU A 29 13.69 29.02 -27.58
N ALA A 30 14.82 29.39 -28.17
CA ALA A 30 15.91 28.47 -28.53
C ALA A 30 16.57 27.82 -27.29
N ASP A 31 16.86 28.58 -26.23
CA ASP A 31 17.41 28.04 -24.98
C ASP A 31 16.41 27.10 -24.30
N ILE A 32 15.13 27.48 -24.28
CA ILE A 32 14.05 26.66 -23.70
C ILE A 32 13.87 25.36 -24.48
N GLN A 33 13.90 25.42 -25.83
CA GLN A 33 13.85 24.23 -26.69
C GLN A 33 15.08 23.33 -26.47
N LYS A 34 16.29 23.90 -26.39
CA LYS A 34 17.53 23.15 -26.13
C LYS A 34 17.54 22.50 -24.74
N CYS A 35 17.05 23.20 -23.71
CA CYS A 35 16.88 22.63 -22.37
C CYS A 35 15.80 21.53 -22.33
N LYS A 36 14.73 21.65 -23.11
CA LYS A 36 13.72 20.59 -23.31
C LYS A 36 14.33 19.36 -24.01
N GLU A 37 15.12 19.55 -25.06
CA GLU A 37 15.80 18.47 -25.78
C GLU A 37 16.81 17.74 -24.88
N LEU A 38 17.71 18.48 -24.22
CA LEU A 38 18.66 17.93 -23.24
C LEU A 38 17.95 17.24 -22.06
N GLY A 39 16.84 17.81 -21.58
CA GLY A 39 16.04 17.22 -20.51
C GLY A 39 15.38 15.90 -20.92
N ILE A 40 14.87 15.81 -22.15
CA ILE A 40 14.35 14.58 -22.73
C ILE A 40 15.47 13.55 -22.90
N GLU A 41 16.61 13.92 -23.51
CA GLU A 41 17.74 13.02 -23.71
C GLU A 41 18.35 12.51 -22.39
N THR A 42 18.41 13.36 -21.36
CA THR A 42 18.98 13.00 -20.05
C THR A 42 18.01 12.15 -19.23
N HIS A 43 16.71 12.49 -19.20
CA HIS A 43 15.78 11.94 -18.21
C HIS A 43 14.67 11.03 -18.77
N LEU A 44 14.46 10.94 -20.09
CA LEU A 44 13.44 10.03 -20.66
C LEU A 44 13.75 8.55 -20.38
N GLN A 45 15.03 8.17 -20.21
CA GLN A 45 15.40 6.80 -19.87
C GLN A 45 16.74 6.70 -19.12
N ALA A 46 16.78 5.85 -18.08
CA ALA A 46 17.97 5.60 -17.28
C ALA A 46 19.10 4.93 -18.09
N ASN A 47 20.36 5.30 -17.81
CA ASN A 47 21.54 4.88 -18.57
C ASN A 47 21.71 3.35 -18.67
N LYS A 48 21.42 2.61 -17.58
CA LYS A 48 21.48 1.14 -17.57
C LYS A 48 20.48 0.52 -18.56
N THR A 49 19.29 1.12 -18.69
CA THR A 49 18.26 0.64 -19.63
C THR A 49 18.63 0.97 -21.08
N ARG A 50 19.20 2.15 -21.34
CA ARG A 50 19.73 2.52 -22.68
C ARG A 50 20.78 1.52 -23.17
N SER A 51 21.77 1.21 -22.31
CA SER A 51 22.81 0.22 -22.60
C SER A 51 22.24 -1.18 -22.85
N SER A 52 21.28 -1.61 -22.01
CA SER A 52 20.57 -2.89 -22.20
C SER A 52 19.84 -2.95 -23.54
N TYR A 53 19.06 -1.93 -23.89
CA TYR A 53 18.29 -1.87 -25.14
C TYR A 53 19.20 -1.85 -26.37
N ALA A 54 20.29 -1.08 -26.34
CA ALA A 54 21.31 -1.10 -27.39
C ALA A 54 21.89 -2.52 -27.58
N GLY A 55 22.16 -3.25 -26.49
CA GLY A 55 22.58 -4.65 -26.54
C GLY A 55 21.53 -5.61 -27.11
N HIS A 56 20.23 -5.38 -26.88
CA HIS A 56 19.15 -6.17 -27.50
C HIS A 56 19.02 -5.91 -29.00
N VAL A 57 19.05 -4.65 -29.43
CA VAL A 57 19.03 -4.29 -30.86
C VAL A 57 20.25 -4.82 -31.59
N ARG A 58 21.45 -4.72 -30.97
CA ARG A 58 22.69 -5.25 -31.56
C ARG A 58 22.61 -6.77 -31.79
N ARG A 59 22.16 -7.54 -30.79
CA ARG A 59 21.95 -9.00 -30.92
C ARG A 59 20.92 -9.39 -31.97
N GLY A 60 19.88 -8.58 -32.18
CA GLY A 60 18.93 -8.80 -33.27
C GLY A 60 19.58 -8.59 -34.64
N ARG A 61 20.39 -7.54 -34.81
CA ARG A 61 21.14 -7.28 -36.05
C ARG A 61 22.21 -8.33 -36.32
N GLU A 62 22.97 -8.72 -35.29
CA GLU A 62 23.98 -9.80 -35.34
C GLU A 62 23.34 -11.11 -35.81
N TRP A 63 22.16 -11.47 -35.28
CA TRP A 63 21.38 -12.63 -35.73
C TRP A 63 20.86 -12.50 -37.17
N LEU A 64 20.31 -11.33 -37.54
CA LEU A 64 19.74 -11.14 -38.88
C LEU A 64 20.82 -11.23 -39.97
N ALA A 65 21.98 -10.58 -39.76
CA ALA A 65 23.11 -10.62 -40.68
C ALA A 65 23.66 -12.05 -40.89
N SER A 66 23.74 -12.86 -39.83
CA SER A 66 24.28 -14.23 -39.91
C SER A 66 23.46 -15.20 -40.75
N HIS A 67 22.28 -14.80 -41.26
CA HIS A 67 21.46 -15.58 -42.18
C HIS A 67 21.66 -15.17 -43.66
N PHE A 68 22.40 -14.09 -43.92
CA PHE A 68 22.70 -13.59 -45.27
C PHE A 68 24.21 -13.55 -45.60
N ASP A 69 25.09 -13.49 -44.59
CA ASP A 69 26.55 -13.48 -44.75
C ASP A 69 27.17 -14.88 -44.99
N ALA A 70 26.47 -15.76 -45.73
CA ALA A 70 27.00 -17.07 -46.14
C ALA A 70 27.78 -16.96 -47.46
N PRO A 71 29.04 -17.43 -47.55
CA PRO A 71 29.84 -17.31 -48.76
C PRO A 71 29.33 -18.22 -49.88
N SER A 72 28.99 -17.63 -51.02
CA SER A 72 28.54 -18.32 -52.23
C SER A 72 29.70 -18.93 -53.02
N CYS A 73 30.11 -20.14 -52.64
CA CYS A 73 31.02 -20.97 -53.44
C CYS A 73 30.25 -21.76 -54.50
N SER A 74 30.46 -21.45 -55.78
CA SER A 74 29.81 -22.09 -56.92
C SER A 74 30.70 -23.09 -57.67
N ALA A 75 30.10 -24.20 -58.07
CA ALA A 75 30.43 -25.05 -59.23
C ALA A 75 31.61 -26.07 -59.17
N ASN A 76 31.20 -27.31 -59.48
CA ASN A 76 31.85 -28.33 -60.34
C ASN A 76 32.83 -29.40 -59.80
N GLU A 77 32.61 -30.60 -60.36
CA GLU A 77 33.47 -31.82 -60.46
C GLU A 77 33.86 -32.54 -59.14
N GLY A 78 33.76 -33.88 -59.03
CA GLY A 78 33.16 -34.88 -59.93
C GLY A 78 33.30 -36.35 -59.46
N ASP A 79 32.47 -37.22 -60.03
CA ASP A 79 32.54 -38.70 -60.10
C ASP A 79 32.19 -39.62 -58.87
N SER A 80 31.66 -40.80 -59.27
CA SER A 80 31.20 -42.06 -58.65
C SER A 80 31.61 -42.47 -57.22
N SER A 81 30.61 -42.90 -56.42
CA SER A 81 30.22 -44.35 -56.29
C SER A 81 29.20 -44.63 -55.15
N VAL A 82 28.61 -45.83 -55.12
CA VAL A 82 27.43 -46.24 -54.32
C VAL A 82 27.65 -47.69 -53.82
N PRO A 83 27.37 -48.05 -52.53
CA PRO A 83 26.13 -48.82 -52.24
C PRO A 83 25.48 -48.72 -50.83
N LYS A 84 24.15 -48.48 -50.84
CA LYS A 84 23.06 -49.16 -50.09
C LYS A 84 23.08 -49.41 -48.56
N GLU A 85 22.06 -48.80 -47.91
CA GLU A 85 21.01 -49.41 -47.05
C GLU A 85 21.37 -50.11 -45.70
N PRO A 86 20.40 -50.34 -44.76
CA PRO A 86 18.95 -50.06 -44.81
C PRO A 86 18.40 -49.13 -43.71
N SER A 87 17.09 -48.87 -43.79
CA SER A 87 16.31 -47.95 -42.95
C SER A 87 15.82 -48.51 -41.59
N VAL A 88 15.66 -47.63 -40.60
CA VAL A 88 14.59 -47.72 -39.58
C VAL A 88 14.02 -46.32 -39.33
N GLN A 89 12.68 -46.17 -39.36
CA GLN A 89 11.97 -44.98 -38.90
C GLN A 89 11.23 -45.30 -37.57
N PRO A 90 10.93 -44.26 -36.77
CA PRO A 90 9.63 -44.21 -36.10
C PRO A 90 8.91 -42.87 -36.32
N VAL A 91 7.82 -42.95 -37.10
CA VAL A 91 6.60 -42.12 -37.11
C VAL A 91 6.55 -40.90 -36.18
N ALA A 92 6.39 -39.71 -36.76
CA ALA A 92 5.83 -38.53 -36.09
C ALA A 92 4.33 -38.36 -36.44
N PRO A 93 3.47 -37.85 -35.53
CA PRO A 93 2.03 -37.73 -35.77
C PRO A 93 1.71 -36.61 -36.78
N SER A 94 0.71 -36.86 -37.63
CA SER A 94 0.31 -35.97 -38.72
C SER A 94 -0.48 -34.75 -38.25
N VAL A 95 0.05 -33.55 -38.55
CA VAL A 95 -0.70 -32.29 -38.46
C VAL A 95 -1.57 -32.15 -39.72
N PRO A 96 -2.89 -31.91 -39.61
CA PRO A 96 -3.75 -31.77 -40.79
C PRO A 96 -3.45 -30.47 -41.54
N SER A 97 -3.06 -30.59 -42.80
CA SER A 97 -2.83 -29.43 -43.68
C SER A 97 -4.13 -28.69 -43.97
N ARG A 98 -4.23 -27.43 -43.55
CA ARG A 98 -5.20 -26.48 -44.11
C ARG A 98 -4.60 -25.86 -45.38
N VAL A 99 -4.92 -26.47 -46.52
CA VAL A 99 -4.73 -25.82 -47.83
C VAL A 99 -5.65 -24.61 -47.89
N GLY A 100 -5.12 -23.50 -48.40
CA GLY A 100 -5.83 -22.23 -48.57
C GLY A 100 -4.98 -21.29 -49.40
N ASP A 101 -5.15 -21.34 -50.72
CA ASP A 101 -4.35 -20.57 -51.68
C ASP A 101 -4.61 -19.07 -51.56
N ASN A 102 -3.55 -18.28 -51.31
CA ASN A 102 -3.51 -16.85 -51.64
C ASN A 102 -2.05 -16.38 -51.75
N PRO A 103 -1.71 -15.41 -52.63
CA PRO A 103 -0.32 -15.20 -53.05
C PRO A 103 0.41 -14.13 -52.21
N ASP A 104 0.80 -14.45 -50.97
CA ASP A 104 1.90 -13.74 -50.31
C ASP A 104 3.21 -14.39 -50.79
N SER A 105 3.96 -13.69 -51.67
CA SER A 105 5.33 -14.09 -52.02
C SER A 105 6.12 -14.32 -50.74
N ASP A 106 6.94 -15.37 -50.66
CA ASP A 106 7.69 -15.71 -49.44
C ASP A 106 8.39 -14.47 -48.86
N VAL A 107 7.85 -13.95 -47.75
CA VAL A 107 8.25 -12.66 -47.19
C VAL A 107 9.59 -12.77 -46.43
N TYR A 108 10.08 -14.00 -46.23
CA TYR A 108 11.42 -14.27 -45.73
C TYR A 108 12.47 -14.29 -46.86
N ALA A 109 12.03 -14.49 -48.11
CA ALA A 109 12.83 -14.33 -49.32
C ALA A 109 12.82 -12.88 -49.88
N ASP A 110 12.12 -11.95 -49.23
CA ASP A 110 12.11 -10.53 -49.60
C ASP A 110 13.52 -9.91 -49.47
N PRO A 111 14.10 -9.29 -50.53
CA PRO A 111 15.39 -8.62 -50.44
C PRO A 111 15.48 -7.51 -49.38
N ALA A 112 14.35 -6.98 -48.89
CA ALA A 112 14.28 -6.03 -47.79
C ALA A 112 14.37 -6.69 -46.39
N PHE A 113 14.22 -8.01 -46.28
CA PHE A 113 14.20 -8.73 -45.00
C PHE A 113 15.53 -8.62 -44.25
N LYS A 114 16.67 -8.69 -44.95
CA LYS A 114 18.02 -8.49 -44.38
C LYS A 114 18.18 -7.14 -43.65
N ASP A 115 17.47 -6.11 -44.13
CA ASP A 115 17.53 -4.74 -43.62
C ASP A 115 16.41 -4.43 -42.61
N ALA A 116 15.58 -5.43 -42.25
CA ALA A 116 14.38 -5.27 -41.42
C ALA A 116 14.66 -4.73 -40.00
N PHE A 117 15.90 -4.82 -39.50
CA PHE A 117 16.35 -4.22 -38.25
C PHE A 117 17.16 -2.92 -38.43
N GLY A 118 17.00 -2.25 -39.57
CA GLY A 118 17.55 -0.93 -39.87
C GLY A 118 17.15 0.18 -38.87
N CYS A 119 17.68 1.38 -39.06
CA CYS A 119 17.30 2.54 -38.24
C CYS A 119 15.87 3.01 -38.53
N MET A 120 15.45 2.98 -39.79
CA MET A 120 14.04 3.05 -40.19
C MET A 120 13.47 1.64 -40.29
N PRO A 121 12.21 1.38 -39.89
CA PRO A 121 11.54 0.12 -40.17
C PRO A 121 11.11 0.03 -41.65
N ASN A 122 10.95 -1.20 -42.14
CA ASN A 122 10.46 -1.52 -43.48
C ASN A 122 9.29 -2.52 -43.40
N ARG A 123 8.78 -2.99 -44.54
CA ARG A 123 7.63 -3.91 -44.65
C ARG A 123 7.85 -5.32 -44.07
N CYS A 124 9.06 -5.63 -43.59
CA CYS A 124 9.44 -6.89 -42.97
C CYS A 124 9.80 -6.74 -41.48
N SER A 125 9.83 -5.52 -40.92
CA SER A 125 10.34 -5.24 -39.57
C SER A 125 9.51 -5.85 -38.44
N ASP A 126 8.22 -6.07 -38.65
CA ASP A 126 7.34 -6.80 -37.73
C ASP A 126 7.58 -8.31 -37.82
N LYS A 127 7.56 -8.89 -39.02
CA LYS A 127 7.81 -10.32 -39.27
C LYS A 127 9.20 -10.75 -38.77
N ALA A 128 10.24 -9.96 -39.04
CA ALA A 128 11.60 -10.20 -38.54
C ALA A 128 11.68 -10.10 -37.00
N LEU A 129 10.96 -9.16 -36.38
CA LEU A 129 10.93 -9.01 -34.92
C LEU A 129 10.15 -10.16 -34.26
N ALA A 130 9.03 -10.59 -34.86
CA ALA A 130 8.24 -11.73 -34.42
C ALA A 130 9.06 -13.03 -34.48
N LEU A 131 9.80 -13.28 -35.56
CA LEU A 131 10.75 -14.39 -35.67
C LEU A 131 11.87 -14.31 -34.62
N PHE A 132 12.53 -13.17 -34.45
CA PHE A 132 13.61 -13.04 -33.45
C PHE A 132 13.10 -13.24 -32.02
N MET A 133 11.92 -12.70 -31.69
CA MET A 133 11.26 -12.92 -30.40
C MET A 133 10.82 -14.38 -30.22
N SER A 134 10.43 -15.06 -31.30
CA SER A 134 10.09 -16.49 -31.28
C SER A 134 11.32 -17.38 -31.08
N LEU A 135 12.45 -17.09 -31.74
CA LEU A 135 13.73 -17.73 -31.46
C LEU A 135 14.10 -17.59 -29.97
N LYS A 136 14.04 -16.37 -29.43
CA LYS A 136 14.43 -16.12 -28.03
C LYS A 136 13.46 -16.73 -27.02
N GLY A 137 12.14 -16.67 -27.25
CA GLY A 137 11.13 -17.15 -26.31
C GLY A 137 10.81 -18.65 -26.40
N PHE A 138 10.80 -19.23 -27.61
CA PHE A 138 10.45 -20.63 -27.82
C PHE A 138 11.68 -21.53 -27.91
N HIS A 139 12.63 -21.23 -28.79
CA HIS A 139 13.77 -22.10 -29.10
C HIS A 139 14.91 -21.99 -28.07
N GLU A 140 15.39 -20.77 -27.76
CA GLU A 140 16.41 -20.54 -26.71
C GLU A 140 15.82 -20.52 -25.29
N ASN A 141 14.51 -20.71 -25.17
CA ASN A 141 13.76 -20.79 -23.90
C ASN A 141 14.01 -19.63 -22.90
N LEU A 142 14.25 -18.42 -23.40
CA LEU A 142 14.53 -17.25 -22.57
C LEU A 142 13.25 -16.67 -21.95
N SER A 143 13.39 -16.11 -20.74
CA SER A 143 12.25 -15.63 -19.96
C SER A 143 11.37 -14.61 -20.70
N LYS A 144 10.07 -14.59 -20.39
CA LYS A 144 9.11 -13.57 -20.86
C LYS A 144 9.63 -12.13 -20.69
N ASN A 145 10.34 -11.85 -19.58
CA ASN A 145 10.90 -10.52 -19.31
C ASN A 145 12.04 -10.16 -20.28
N THR A 146 12.80 -11.15 -20.74
CA THR A 146 13.82 -10.99 -21.79
C THR A 146 13.17 -10.65 -23.13
N VAL A 147 12.07 -11.32 -23.47
CA VAL A 147 11.34 -11.11 -24.74
C VAL A 147 10.62 -9.75 -24.76
N GLU A 148 9.96 -9.33 -23.67
CA GLU A 148 9.41 -7.97 -23.56
C GLU A 148 10.52 -6.90 -23.64
N SER A 149 11.71 -7.17 -23.08
CA SER A 149 12.85 -6.25 -23.17
C SER A 149 13.39 -6.12 -24.60
N ILE A 150 13.32 -7.18 -25.41
CA ILE A 150 13.61 -7.14 -26.86
C ILE A 150 12.56 -6.29 -27.57
N ARG A 151 11.27 -6.56 -27.36
CA ARG A 151 10.17 -5.80 -27.96
C ARG A 151 10.27 -4.31 -27.64
N ALA A 152 10.51 -3.96 -26.38
CA ALA A 152 10.66 -2.58 -25.93
C ALA A 152 11.91 -1.89 -26.50
N ALA A 153 13.01 -2.62 -26.71
CA ALA A 153 14.22 -2.08 -27.34
C ALA A 153 14.01 -1.76 -28.83
N PHE A 154 13.38 -2.66 -29.59
CA PHE A 154 13.04 -2.42 -30.99
C PHE A 154 11.94 -1.37 -31.16
N LYS A 155 10.92 -1.39 -30.31
CA LYS A 155 9.94 -0.30 -30.23
C LYS A 155 10.64 1.04 -30.06
N LYS A 156 11.61 1.12 -29.14
CA LYS A 156 12.32 2.35 -28.84
C LYS A 156 13.20 2.85 -29.99
N LEU A 157 13.88 1.94 -30.69
CA LEU A 157 14.63 2.24 -31.91
C LEU A 157 13.77 3.01 -32.93
N TRP A 158 12.57 2.50 -33.22
CA TRP A 158 11.69 3.09 -34.23
C TRP A 158 10.85 4.26 -33.71
N GLU A 159 10.53 4.34 -32.41
CA GLU A 159 9.91 5.55 -31.80
C GLU A 159 10.77 6.83 -31.96
N GLN A 160 12.06 6.66 -32.21
CA GLN A 160 13.05 7.73 -32.41
C GLN A 160 13.41 7.94 -33.90
N ALA A 161 12.85 7.15 -34.81
CA ALA A 161 13.01 7.27 -36.24
C ALA A 161 12.04 8.29 -36.86
N ASP A 162 12.46 8.92 -37.97
CA ASP A 162 11.71 9.89 -38.80
C ASP A 162 10.73 10.80 -38.03
N GLY A 163 11.26 11.63 -37.12
CA GLY A 163 10.47 12.65 -36.39
C GLY A 163 9.33 12.12 -35.51
N GLY A 164 9.14 10.81 -35.39
CA GLY A 164 7.98 10.18 -34.76
C GLY A 164 6.93 9.59 -35.71
N THR A 165 7.17 9.51 -37.02
CA THR A 165 6.31 8.80 -38.00
C THR A 165 5.96 7.37 -37.54
N PHE A 166 6.92 6.68 -36.90
CA PHE A 166 6.77 5.29 -36.47
C PHE A 166 6.27 5.15 -35.02
N ARG A 167 5.18 5.88 -34.71
CA ARG A 167 4.49 5.87 -33.40
C ARG A 167 3.01 5.55 -33.56
N GLY A 168 2.49 4.67 -32.71
CA GLY A 168 1.12 4.16 -32.79
C GLY A 168 1.03 2.78 -33.44
N LYS A 169 -0.19 2.34 -33.76
CA LYS A 169 -0.47 1.00 -34.31
C LYS A 169 0.15 0.84 -35.70
N TRP A 170 0.90 -0.25 -35.91
CA TRP A 170 1.46 -0.60 -37.21
C TRP A 170 0.36 -0.84 -38.27
N SER A 171 0.50 -0.19 -39.42
CA SER A 171 -0.39 -0.38 -40.59
C SER A 171 0.22 0.20 -41.86
N PHE A 172 -0.20 -0.30 -43.02
CA PHE A 172 0.09 0.34 -44.30
C PHE A 172 -0.93 1.46 -44.56
N ASN A 173 -0.45 2.68 -44.81
CA ASN A 173 -1.28 3.82 -45.16
C ASN A 173 -1.36 3.93 -46.69
N GLU A 174 -2.43 3.38 -47.27
CA GLU A 174 -2.68 3.37 -48.72
C GLU A 174 -2.66 4.78 -49.33
N ALA A 175 -3.25 5.77 -48.66
CA ALA A 175 -3.31 7.16 -49.14
C ALA A 175 -1.93 7.86 -49.17
N ARG A 176 -0.91 7.27 -48.51
CA ARG A 176 0.48 7.74 -48.52
C ARG A 176 1.47 6.73 -49.12
N GLN A 177 0.98 5.56 -49.57
CA GLN A 177 1.76 4.43 -50.05
C GLN A 177 2.97 4.07 -49.15
N ARG A 178 2.80 4.16 -47.82
CA ARG A 178 3.88 3.93 -46.84
C ARG A 178 3.37 3.27 -45.57
N TRP A 179 4.24 2.54 -44.88
CA TRP A 179 3.95 2.01 -43.54
C TRP A 179 4.05 3.11 -42.47
N GLU A 180 3.12 3.12 -41.53
CA GLU A 180 3.04 4.07 -40.42
C GLU A 180 2.76 3.33 -39.09
N GLY A 181 3.10 3.97 -37.96
CA GLY A 181 3.08 3.30 -36.65
C GLY A 181 4.34 2.47 -36.36
N ASN A 182 4.34 1.67 -35.30
CA ASN A 182 5.54 0.97 -34.82
C ASN A 182 5.44 -0.55 -35.01
N PRO A 183 6.37 -1.22 -35.73
CA PRO A 183 6.29 -2.67 -35.97
C PRO A 183 6.27 -3.52 -34.70
N ALA A 184 6.81 -3.01 -33.58
CA ALA A 184 6.78 -3.71 -32.30
C ALA A 184 5.39 -3.71 -31.61
N ASP A 185 4.42 -2.97 -32.16
CA ASP A 185 2.99 -3.01 -31.82
C ASP A 185 2.13 -3.54 -33.00
N SER A 186 2.71 -4.40 -33.86
CA SER A 186 1.95 -5.21 -34.83
C SER A 186 1.15 -6.32 -34.15
N ALA A 187 0.19 -6.91 -34.88
CA ALA A 187 -0.58 -8.06 -34.39
C ALA A 187 0.33 -9.29 -34.16
N GLU A 188 1.19 -9.61 -35.12
CA GLU A 188 2.08 -10.77 -35.07
C GLU A 188 3.06 -10.71 -33.88
N VAL A 189 3.65 -9.54 -33.63
CA VAL A 189 4.52 -9.31 -32.46
C VAL A 189 3.73 -9.39 -31.14
N TYR A 190 2.46 -8.97 -31.14
CA TYR A 190 1.57 -9.13 -29.99
C TYR A 190 1.21 -10.60 -29.74
N ASP A 191 0.92 -11.38 -30.78
CA ASP A 191 0.55 -12.79 -30.67
C ASP A 191 1.74 -13.66 -30.22
N VAL A 192 2.96 -13.34 -30.66
CA VAL A 192 4.20 -13.92 -30.10
C VAL A 192 4.35 -13.57 -28.61
N MET A 193 4.11 -12.32 -28.20
CA MET A 193 4.14 -11.93 -26.79
C MET A 193 3.09 -12.64 -25.93
N ALA A 194 1.87 -12.79 -26.45
CA ALA A 194 0.79 -13.52 -25.79
C ALA A 194 1.15 -15.01 -25.64
N SER A 195 1.69 -15.62 -26.70
CA SER A 195 2.11 -17.02 -26.71
C SER A 195 3.30 -17.29 -25.78
N VAL A 196 4.30 -16.41 -25.73
CA VAL A 196 5.42 -16.51 -24.74
C VAL A 196 4.91 -16.33 -23.30
N LYS A 197 3.95 -15.42 -23.07
CA LYS A 197 3.27 -15.25 -21.77
C LYS A 197 2.49 -16.53 -21.38
N HIS A 198 1.83 -17.19 -22.32
CA HIS A 198 1.07 -18.42 -22.07
C HIS A 198 2.00 -19.60 -21.81
N LYS A 199 3.06 -19.79 -22.62
CA LYS A 199 4.15 -20.74 -22.36
C LYS A 199 4.70 -20.59 -20.94
N ALA A 200 5.14 -19.38 -20.58
CA ALA A 200 5.65 -19.07 -19.23
C ALA A 200 4.62 -19.19 -18.09
N SER A 201 3.33 -19.42 -18.40
CA SER A 201 2.27 -19.73 -17.43
C SER A 201 1.94 -21.23 -17.38
N ALA A 202 2.16 -21.98 -18.46
CA ALA A 202 1.90 -23.41 -18.57
C ALA A 202 3.11 -24.27 -18.14
N GLU A 203 4.33 -23.83 -18.45
CA GLU A 203 5.58 -24.41 -17.94
C GLU A 203 5.84 -24.03 -16.46
N GLY A 204 4.95 -23.21 -15.87
CA GLY A 204 4.96 -22.78 -14.48
C GLY A 204 4.57 -23.90 -13.50
N GLY A 205 5.29 -25.02 -13.56
CA GLY A 205 5.27 -26.08 -12.56
C GLY A 205 5.71 -25.52 -11.21
N ASP A 206 4.71 -25.38 -10.33
CA ASP A 206 4.75 -24.62 -9.08
C ASP A 206 5.09 -23.12 -9.19
N ARG A 207 4.46 -22.33 -8.31
CA ARG A 207 4.64 -20.87 -8.33
C ARG A 207 5.99 -20.49 -7.74
N THR A 208 6.94 -20.09 -8.58
CA THR A 208 8.22 -19.44 -8.21
C THR A 208 8.08 -18.07 -7.52
N HIS A 209 6.91 -17.79 -6.94
CA HIS A 209 6.70 -16.67 -6.03
C HIS A 209 7.29 -17.02 -4.66
N SER A 210 8.29 -16.27 -4.22
CA SER A 210 8.90 -16.43 -2.89
C SER A 210 7.86 -16.66 -1.80
N MET A 211 8.03 -17.72 -1.02
CA MET A 211 7.23 -17.99 0.16
C MET A 211 7.39 -16.85 1.17
N ALA A 212 6.35 -16.66 1.99
CA ALA A 212 6.40 -15.75 3.13
C ALA A 212 7.16 -16.43 4.28
N MET A 213 8.02 -15.69 4.97
CA MET A 213 8.77 -16.25 6.10
C MET A 213 7.88 -16.30 7.35
N THR A 214 7.18 -17.42 7.55
CA THR A 214 6.21 -17.57 8.65
C THR A 214 6.87 -17.47 10.03
N LYS A 215 6.08 -17.32 11.09
CA LYS A 215 6.60 -17.30 12.47
C LYS A 215 7.32 -18.61 12.83
N ASP A 216 6.78 -19.78 12.46
CA ASP A 216 7.48 -21.06 12.62
C ASP A 216 8.81 -21.06 11.86
N PHE A 217 8.82 -20.61 10.60
CA PHE A 217 10.06 -20.59 9.82
C PHE A 217 11.13 -19.67 10.44
N MET A 218 10.74 -18.50 10.98
CA MET A 218 11.64 -17.66 11.79
C MET A 218 12.12 -18.37 13.06
N ASP A 219 11.23 -19.02 13.79
CA ASP A 219 11.57 -19.73 15.03
C ASP A 219 12.49 -20.94 14.75
N ARG A 220 12.36 -21.58 13.59
CA ARG A 220 13.24 -22.66 13.10
C ARG A 220 14.60 -22.12 12.70
N MET A 221 14.66 -21.01 11.96
CA MET A 221 15.92 -20.31 11.65
C MET A 221 16.64 -19.87 12.93
N LEU A 222 15.94 -19.26 13.89
CA LEU A 222 16.54 -18.82 15.15
C LEU A 222 17.06 -19.98 16.01
N ARG A 223 16.33 -21.11 16.04
CA ARG A 223 16.81 -22.37 16.65
C ARG A 223 18.07 -22.90 15.96
N TRP A 224 18.08 -22.94 14.63
CA TRP A 224 19.27 -23.34 13.86
C TRP A 224 20.47 -22.42 14.11
N HIS A 225 20.26 -21.10 14.17
CA HIS A 225 21.32 -20.14 14.47
C HIS A 225 21.95 -20.38 15.84
N LYS A 226 21.14 -20.56 16.90
CA LYS A 226 21.62 -20.90 18.26
C LYS A 226 22.34 -22.25 18.31
N ALA A 227 21.86 -23.26 17.58
CA ALA A 227 22.51 -24.57 17.50
C ALA A 227 23.84 -24.53 16.72
N THR A 228 23.99 -23.62 15.76
CA THR A 228 25.20 -23.50 14.91
C THR A 228 26.23 -22.53 15.48
N CYS A 229 25.83 -21.61 16.36
CA CYS A 229 26.72 -20.64 16.99
C CYS A 229 26.14 -20.20 18.35
N PRO A 230 26.90 -20.29 19.46
CA PRO A 230 26.43 -19.92 20.80
C PRO A 230 26.38 -18.39 20.97
N LEU A 231 25.33 -17.76 20.46
CA LEU A 231 25.11 -16.32 20.50
C LEU A 231 25.00 -15.76 21.93
N GLU A 232 24.74 -16.62 22.91
CA GLU A 232 24.83 -16.33 24.34
C GLU A 232 26.24 -15.81 24.75
N ILE A 233 27.31 -16.25 24.07
CA ILE A 233 28.68 -15.73 24.28
C ILE A 233 28.77 -14.25 23.86
N VAL A 234 28.05 -13.83 22.81
CA VAL A 234 27.99 -12.41 22.41
C VAL A 234 27.42 -11.57 23.56
N LEU A 235 26.30 -12.02 24.13
CA LEU A 235 25.62 -11.30 25.21
C LEU A 235 26.53 -11.19 26.44
N GLN A 236 27.17 -12.28 26.85
CA GLN A 236 28.12 -12.30 27.97
C GLN A 236 29.33 -11.39 27.71
N ALA A 237 29.93 -11.44 26.51
CA ALA A 237 31.06 -10.61 26.13
C ALA A 237 30.72 -9.10 26.13
N VAL A 238 29.54 -8.73 25.60
CA VAL A 238 29.06 -7.34 25.61
C VAL A 238 28.73 -6.87 27.03
N GLN A 239 28.09 -7.71 27.86
CA GLN A 239 27.81 -7.41 29.27
C GLN A 239 29.10 -7.22 30.07
N LEU A 240 30.11 -8.06 29.85
CA LEU A 240 31.40 -7.99 30.54
C LEU A 240 32.14 -6.68 30.20
N VAL A 241 32.12 -6.25 28.93
CA VAL A 241 32.67 -4.95 28.52
C VAL A 241 31.87 -3.78 29.08
N MET A 242 30.53 -3.83 29.03
CA MET A 242 29.67 -2.81 29.65
C MET A 242 29.84 -2.70 31.17
N SER A 243 30.32 -3.77 31.82
CA SER A 243 30.66 -3.80 33.25
C SER A 243 32.07 -3.28 33.57
N GLY A 244 32.78 -2.71 32.58
CA GLY A 244 34.10 -2.08 32.76
C GLY A 244 35.31 -2.91 32.34
N THR A 245 35.11 -4.11 31.77
CA THR A 245 36.22 -4.94 31.25
C THR A 245 36.69 -4.42 29.88
N LEU A 246 37.99 -4.42 29.61
CA LEU A 246 38.49 -4.04 28.27
C LEU A 246 38.13 -5.13 27.24
N PRO A 247 37.72 -4.80 26.00
CA PRO A 247 37.43 -5.79 24.96
C PRO A 247 38.58 -6.75 24.68
N SER A 248 39.83 -6.32 24.89
CA SER A 248 41.04 -7.13 24.77
C SER A 248 41.28 -8.14 25.89
N GLN A 249 40.55 -8.03 27.01
CA GLN A 249 40.59 -9.01 28.11
C GLN A 249 39.54 -10.11 27.95
N VAL A 250 38.55 -9.93 27.06
CA VAL A 250 37.56 -10.95 26.74
C VAL A 250 38.20 -12.00 25.83
N GLN A 251 38.40 -13.22 26.34
CA GLN A 251 39.12 -14.27 25.60
C GLN A 251 38.26 -14.87 24.47
N LEU A 252 38.35 -14.26 23.29
CA LEU A 252 37.77 -14.74 22.04
C LEU A 252 38.89 -15.00 21.03
N THR A 253 38.97 -16.22 20.49
CA THR A 253 39.88 -16.50 19.36
C THR A 253 39.40 -15.73 18.12
N LEU A 254 40.33 -15.44 17.18
CA LEU A 254 39.98 -14.74 15.94
C LEU A 254 38.89 -15.49 15.14
N GLU A 255 38.97 -16.82 15.10
CA GLU A 255 37.98 -17.70 14.49
C GLU A 255 36.61 -17.59 15.18
N MET A 256 36.56 -17.76 16.50
CA MET A 256 35.31 -17.68 17.27
C MET A 256 34.68 -16.28 17.16
N ARG A 257 35.47 -15.21 17.26
CA ARG A 257 35.00 -13.82 17.04
C ARG A 257 34.43 -13.64 15.63
N THR A 258 35.05 -14.22 14.61
CA THR A 258 34.58 -14.15 13.22
C THR A 258 33.28 -14.93 13.01
N GLN A 259 33.17 -16.13 13.58
CA GLN A 259 31.95 -16.95 13.53
C GLN A 259 30.79 -16.25 14.26
N LEU A 260 31.01 -15.79 15.49
CA LEU A 260 30.04 -15.03 16.29
C LEU A 260 29.58 -13.77 15.54
N THR A 261 30.50 -13.00 14.96
CA THR A 261 30.16 -11.80 14.16
C THR A 261 29.23 -12.15 13.00
N ARG A 262 29.57 -13.15 12.19
CA ARG A 262 28.77 -13.55 11.01
C ARG A 262 27.38 -14.07 11.40
N HIS A 263 27.28 -14.87 12.45
CA HIS A 263 25.99 -15.42 12.90
C HIS A 263 25.12 -14.37 13.60
N LEU A 264 25.73 -13.45 14.35
CA LEU A 264 25.03 -12.32 14.99
C LEU A 264 24.51 -11.31 13.96
N GLU A 265 25.33 -10.94 12.97
CA GLU A 265 24.92 -10.05 11.88
C GLU A 265 23.72 -10.63 11.13
N GLN A 266 23.78 -11.92 10.77
CA GLN A 266 22.68 -12.59 10.08
C GLN A 266 21.40 -12.65 10.94
N VAL A 267 21.47 -13.08 12.21
CA VAL A 267 20.28 -13.10 13.09
C VAL A 267 19.68 -11.71 13.24
N THR A 268 20.52 -10.69 13.39
CA THR A 268 20.08 -9.30 13.50
C THR A 268 19.43 -8.80 12.23
N PHE A 269 19.95 -9.17 11.05
CA PHE A 269 19.37 -8.83 9.76
C PHE A 269 18.02 -9.52 9.54
N ASP A 270 17.97 -10.84 9.72
CA ASP A 270 16.78 -11.66 9.46
C ASP A 270 15.64 -11.29 10.45
N ALA A 271 15.97 -11.11 11.74
CA ALA A 271 15.01 -10.61 12.74
C ALA A 271 14.59 -9.16 12.46
N GLY A 272 15.51 -8.28 12.08
CA GLY A 272 15.21 -6.88 11.75
C GLY A 272 14.27 -6.76 10.54
N ALA A 273 14.54 -7.49 9.46
CA ALA A 273 13.73 -7.50 8.24
C ALA A 273 12.32 -8.07 8.48
N TRP A 274 12.20 -9.03 9.39
CA TRP A 274 10.93 -9.64 9.76
C TRP A 274 10.13 -8.78 10.75
N THR A 275 10.77 -8.13 11.71
CA THR A 275 10.11 -7.29 12.74
C THR A 275 9.67 -5.93 12.19
N LEU A 276 10.45 -5.32 11.30
CA LEU A 276 10.18 -3.99 10.71
C LEU A 276 9.38 -4.04 9.40
N TRP A 277 9.22 -5.21 8.81
CA TRP A 277 8.65 -5.43 7.47
C TRP A 277 9.33 -4.60 6.36
N SER A 278 10.58 -4.18 6.58
CA SER A 278 11.41 -3.55 5.56
C SER A 278 11.74 -4.54 4.46
N ARG A 279 11.91 -4.05 3.22
CA ARG A 279 12.56 -4.86 2.18
C ARG A 279 14.04 -4.98 2.53
N CYS A 280 14.68 -6.10 2.20
CA CYS A 280 16.11 -6.26 2.50
C CYS A 280 16.98 -5.14 1.90
N PHE A 281 16.62 -4.61 0.71
CA PHE A 281 17.34 -3.50 0.09
C PHE A 281 17.13 -2.12 0.76
N GLU A 282 16.14 -2.00 1.64
CA GLU A 282 15.96 -0.86 2.54
C GLU A 282 16.81 -1.10 3.80
N LEU A 283 16.76 -2.30 4.38
CA LEU A 283 17.47 -2.63 5.62
C LEU A 283 19.00 -2.57 5.50
N VAL A 284 19.60 -3.05 4.39
CA VAL A 284 21.07 -2.93 4.18
C VAL A 284 21.55 -1.48 4.05
N LYS A 285 20.63 -0.51 3.88
CA LYS A 285 20.97 0.93 3.80
C LYS A 285 20.78 1.67 5.11
N LEU A 286 20.29 1.01 6.17
CA LEU A 286 20.07 1.62 7.47
C LEU A 286 21.40 2.12 8.04
N GLN A 287 21.47 3.40 8.38
CA GLN A 287 22.66 4.05 8.97
C GLN A 287 22.42 4.39 10.44
N ARG A 288 23.49 4.62 11.21
CA ARG A 288 23.38 4.86 12.66
C ARG A 288 22.44 6.02 13.02
N LYS A 289 22.41 7.10 12.24
CA LYS A 289 21.48 8.24 12.45
C LYS A 289 20.00 7.89 12.27
N ASP A 290 19.69 6.80 11.57
CA ASP A 290 18.32 6.38 11.26
C ASP A 290 17.69 5.61 12.45
N ILE A 291 18.47 5.33 13.50
CA ILE A 291 18.02 4.70 14.75
C ILE A 291 18.07 5.73 15.89
N SER A 292 16.89 6.21 16.29
CA SER A 292 16.69 6.84 17.60
C SER A 292 16.20 5.78 18.60
N LEU A 293 16.59 5.93 19.87
CA LEU A 293 16.13 5.07 20.96
C LEU A 293 15.64 5.98 22.08
N ASP A 294 14.32 6.06 22.25
CA ASP A 294 13.74 6.77 23.39
C ASP A 294 13.90 5.92 24.66
N THR A 295 14.61 6.47 25.64
CA THR A 295 14.84 5.88 26.97
C THR A 295 13.56 5.52 27.72
N ILE A 296 12.41 6.12 27.40
CA ILE A 296 11.16 5.97 28.16
C ILE A 296 10.47 4.61 27.88
N LEU A 297 10.71 3.99 26.72
CA LEU A 297 9.94 2.82 26.23
C LEU A 297 10.71 1.48 26.32
N LEU A 298 11.72 1.44 27.19
CA LEU A 298 12.77 0.42 27.24
C LEU A 298 12.23 -1.02 27.27
N ASP A 299 11.30 -1.34 28.17
CA ASP A 299 10.98 -2.73 28.52
C ASP A 299 10.35 -3.58 27.41
N THR A 300 9.73 -2.94 26.40
CA THR A 300 9.15 -3.64 25.24
C THR A 300 9.92 -3.36 23.95
N VAL A 301 10.50 -2.16 23.78
CA VAL A 301 11.40 -1.87 22.65
C VAL A 301 12.65 -2.75 22.72
N MET A 302 13.26 -2.91 23.90
CA MET A 302 14.42 -3.79 24.09
C MET A 302 14.11 -5.22 23.66
N LYS A 303 12.93 -5.77 23.99
CA LYS A 303 12.56 -7.15 23.65
C LYS A 303 12.49 -7.38 22.13
N ASN A 304 11.93 -6.42 21.39
CA ASN A 304 11.73 -6.56 19.94
C ASN A 304 12.97 -6.18 19.11
N PHE A 305 13.88 -5.37 19.66
CA PHE A 305 15.08 -4.88 18.96
C PHE A 305 16.41 -5.36 19.56
N ILE A 306 16.39 -6.28 20.53
CA ILE A 306 17.58 -6.78 21.26
C ILE A 306 18.77 -7.13 20.35
N TRP A 307 18.51 -7.77 19.20
CA TRP A 307 19.54 -8.17 18.26
C TRP A 307 20.24 -6.97 17.62
N ILE A 308 19.50 -5.94 17.20
CA ILE A 308 20.08 -4.70 16.63
C ILE A 308 20.94 -3.98 17.67
N LEU A 309 20.48 -3.92 18.91
CA LEU A 309 21.20 -3.25 20.00
C LEU A 309 22.48 -4.01 20.39
N LEU A 310 22.39 -5.34 20.50
CA LEU A 310 23.51 -6.23 20.77
C LEU A 310 24.55 -6.20 19.63
N TRP A 311 24.10 -6.17 18.38
CA TRP A 311 24.94 -6.06 17.19
C TRP A 311 25.69 -4.73 17.11
N ILE A 312 25.01 -3.61 17.36
CA ILE A 312 25.66 -2.29 17.44
C ILE A 312 26.76 -2.33 18.50
N LYS A 313 26.47 -2.82 19.72
CA LYS A 313 27.49 -2.93 20.78
C LYS A 313 28.63 -3.88 20.44
N TRP A 314 28.35 -4.97 19.73
CA TRP A 314 29.39 -5.89 19.24
C TRP A 314 30.33 -5.24 18.22
N LEU A 315 29.80 -4.45 17.27
CA LEU A 315 30.61 -3.66 16.35
C LEU A 315 31.46 -2.63 17.08
N GLU A 316 30.85 -1.83 17.97
CA GLU A 316 31.52 -0.78 18.73
C GLU A 316 32.68 -1.32 19.58
N PHE A 317 32.50 -2.46 20.25
CA PHE A 317 33.51 -3.01 21.16
C PHE A 317 34.53 -3.94 20.50
N PHE A 318 34.15 -4.77 19.53
CA PHE A 318 35.00 -5.86 19.01
C PHE A 318 35.51 -5.66 17.57
N HIS A 319 35.04 -4.62 16.86
CA HIS A 319 35.50 -4.28 15.50
C HIS A 319 36.03 -2.86 15.35
N TYR A 320 35.39 -1.86 15.97
CA TYR A 320 35.75 -0.45 15.78
C TYR A 320 36.50 0.17 16.96
N GLY A 321 36.23 -0.26 18.20
CA GLY A 321 36.80 0.37 19.40
C GLY A 321 36.22 1.76 19.71
N HIS A 322 35.19 2.19 18.97
CA HIS A 322 34.50 3.48 19.11
C HIS A 322 33.01 3.34 18.75
N ALA A 323 32.20 4.31 19.15
CA ALA A 323 30.78 4.38 18.78
C ALA A 323 30.61 4.55 17.27
N LEU A 324 29.55 3.99 16.67
CA LEU A 324 29.27 4.18 15.24
C LEU A 324 29.04 5.67 14.92
N GLY A 325 29.69 6.15 13.85
CA GLY A 325 29.44 7.46 13.27
C GLY A 325 28.05 7.53 12.63
N PRO A 326 27.42 8.73 12.54
CA PRO A 326 26.02 8.86 12.13
C PRO A 326 25.71 8.34 10.70
N ASN A 327 26.71 8.29 9.82
CA ASN A 327 26.57 7.79 8.45
C ASN A 327 27.05 6.34 8.28
N ASP A 328 27.53 5.68 9.33
CA ASP A 328 27.99 4.30 9.26
C ASP A 328 26.79 3.36 9.10
N PHE A 329 26.92 2.35 8.24
CA PHE A 329 25.87 1.37 8.02
C PHE A 329 25.73 0.43 9.21
N ILE A 330 24.48 0.17 9.61
CA ILE A 330 24.13 -0.82 10.63
C ILE A 330 24.43 -2.24 10.14
N PHE A 331 24.36 -2.50 8.84
CA PHE A 331 24.79 -3.76 8.22
C PHE A 331 25.92 -3.49 7.23
N PRO A 332 27.18 -3.35 7.71
CA PRO A 332 28.32 -3.03 6.89
C PRO A 332 28.91 -4.28 6.22
N SER A 333 29.57 -4.14 5.06
CA SER A 333 30.17 -5.29 4.39
C SER A 333 31.38 -5.83 5.16
N MET A 334 31.46 -7.16 5.32
CA MET A 334 32.63 -7.84 5.88
C MET A 334 33.64 -8.20 4.77
N GLY A 335 34.89 -7.78 4.92
CA GLY A 335 35.99 -8.18 4.04
C GLY A 335 36.39 -9.66 4.21
N ALA A 336 37.11 -10.22 3.23
CA ALA A 336 37.57 -11.61 3.27
C ALA A 336 38.45 -11.94 4.50
N ASN A 337 39.15 -10.93 5.03
CA ASN A 337 39.96 -10.96 6.25
C ASN A 337 39.14 -10.76 7.56
N GLY A 338 37.81 -10.68 7.49
CA GLY A 338 36.94 -10.49 8.65
C GLY A 338 36.80 -9.06 9.16
N ILE A 339 37.38 -8.06 8.48
CA ILE A 339 37.25 -6.64 8.84
C ILE A 339 35.93 -6.06 8.32
N MET A 340 35.12 -5.48 9.21
CA MET A 340 33.88 -4.77 8.86
C MET A 340 34.20 -3.40 8.22
N GLN A 341 33.44 -3.01 7.20
CA GLN A 341 33.62 -1.75 6.46
C GLN A 341 32.44 -0.79 6.72
N PRO A 342 32.47 0.07 7.76
CA PRO A 342 31.32 0.89 8.18
C PRO A 342 30.76 1.81 7.08
N GLY A 343 31.60 2.22 6.12
CA GLY A 343 31.21 3.04 4.96
C GLY A 343 30.66 2.27 3.75
N GLN A 344 30.54 0.94 3.79
CA GLN A 344 30.02 0.11 2.69
C GLN A 344 28.88 -0.79 3.19
N PRO A 345 27.69 -0.80 2.53
CA PRO A 345 26.56 -1.63 2.98
C PRO A 345 26.72 -3.10 2.57
N LEU A 346 26.07 -3.98 3.33
CA LEU A 346 25.93 -5.40 3.03
C LEU A 346 25.31 -5.64 1.63
N SER A 347 25.86 -6.59 0.88
CA SER A 347 25.40 -6.85 -0.49
C SER A 347 24.09 -7.65 -0.56
N HIS A 348 23.27 -7.38 -1.58
CA HIS A 348 22.00 -8.07 -1.81
C HIS A 348 22.20 -9.58 -2.05
N ASP A 349 23.26 -9.95 -2.78
CA ASP A 349 23.65 -11.34 -3.02
C ASP A 349 24.08 -12.05 -1.72
N THR A 350 24.68 -11.31 -0.77
CA THR A 350 25.04 -11.86 0.55
C THR A 350 23.78 -12.20 1.34
N VAL A 351 22.79 -11.29 1.34
CA VAL A 351 21.50 -11.52 2.01
C VAL A 351 20.75 -12.71 1.40
N GLN A 352 20.76 -12.88 0.08
CA GLN A 352 20.13 -14.05 -0.54
C GLN A 352 20.82 -15.35 -0.09
N LYS A 353 22.16 -15.40 -0.14
CA LYS A 353 22.94 -16.57 0.34
C LYS A 353 22.71 -16.88 1.82
N TRP A 354 22.44 -15.86 2.65
CA TRP A 354 22.06 -16.03 4.06
C TRP A 354 20.69 -16.67 4.23
N ILE A 355 19.67 -16.18 3.50
CA ILE A 355 18.33 -16.78 3.45
C ILE A 355 18.43 -18.25 3.02
N ASP A 356 19.13 -18.52 1.92
CA ASP A 356 19.30 -19.88 1.38
C ASP A 356 19.96 -20.79 2.43
N LYS A 357 21.13 -20.39 2.97
CA LYS A 357 21.86 -21.15 4.00
C LYS A 357 20.99 -21.44 5.24
N ALA A 358 20.27 -20.45 5.76
CA ALA A 358 19.48 -20.60 6.98
C ALA A 358 18.21 -21.43 6.77
N THR A 359 17.54 -21.29 5.63
CA THR A 359 16.39 -22.14 5.28
C THR A 359 16.80 -23.60 5.12
N THR A 360 17.88 -23.89 4.36
CA THR A 360 18.45 -25.24 4.28
C THR A 360 18.86 -25.77 5.64
N GLY A 361 19.61 -24.99 6.44
CA GLY A 361 20.08 -25.39 7.77
C GLY A 361 18.94 -25.66 8.78
N ALA A 362 17.84 -24.93 8.68
CA ALA A 362 16.63 -25.12 9.48
C ALA A 362 15.67 -26.19 8.90
N GLY A 363 16.04 -26.87 7.80
CA GLY A 363 15.24 -27.88 7.11
C GLY A 363 13.94 -27.34 6.49
N ILE A 364 13.89 -26.05 6.17
CA ILE A 364 12.71 -25.37 5.64
C ILE A 364 12.71 -25.54 4.12
N LEU A 365 11.70 -26.26 3.61
CA LEU A 365 11.52 -26.48 2.17
C LEU A 365 10.75 -25.30 1.55
N GLY A 366 11.18 -24.88 0.36
CA GLY A 366 10.50 -23.86 -0.43
C GLY A 366 11.43 -22.86 -1.11
N CYS A 367 10.89 -22.07 -2.05
CA CYS A 367 11.62 -20.96 -2.66
C CYS A 367 11.51 -19.71 -1.77
N PHE A 368 12.62 -19.24 -1.23
CA PHE A 368 12.71 -18.00 -0.46
C PHE A 368 13.59 -16.98 -1.16
N SER A 369 13.31 -15.69 -0.93
CA SER A 369 14.10 -14.60 -1.48
C SER A 369 14.02 -13.37 -0.60
N THR A 370 14.84 -12.36 -0.87
CA THR A 370 14.92 -11.06 -0.16
C THR A 370 13.62 -10.23 0.03
N HIS A 371 12.43 -10.77 -0.29
CA HIS A 371 11.14 -10.22 0.11
C HIS A 371 10.27 -11.16 0.98
N CYS A 372 10.79 -12.32 1.42
CA CYS A 372 10.10 -13.29 2.28
C CYS A 372 9.83 -12.75 3.68
N PHE A 373 10.83 -12.10 4.32
CA PHE A 373 10.72 -11.55 5.68
C PHE A 373 9.60 -10.52 5.78
N ARG A 374 9.62 -9.51 4.91
CA ARG A 374 8.54 -8.50 4.83
C ARG A 374 7.15 -9.11 4.68
N ARG A 375 6.98 -10.10 3.79
CA ARG A 375 5.68 -10.75 3.60
C ARG A 375 5.25 -11.51 4.86
N GLY A 376 6.16 -12.27 5.45
CA GLY A 376 5.89 -13.14 6.59
C GLY A 376 5.67 -12.40 7.91
N GLY A 377 6.48 -11.39 8.19
CA GLY A 377 6.33 -10.55 9.38
C GLY A 377 5.06 -9.71 9.35
N ALA A 378 4.74 -9.09 8.21
CA ALA A 378 3.49 -8.35 8.06
C ALA A 378 2.27 -9.30 8.15
N GLN A 379 2.36 -10.48 7.52
CA GLN A 379 1.31 -11.51 7.66
C GLN A 379 1.13 -11.95 9.11
N TYR A 380 2.21 -12.17 9.86
CA TYR A 380 2.12 -12.49 11.28
C TYR A 380 1.48 -11.35 12.08
N TRP A 381 1.90 -10.11 11.88
CA TRP A 381 1.42 -9.00 12.68
C TRP A 381 -0.05 -8.67 12.43
N PHE A 382 -0.51 -8.72 11.17
CA PHE A 382 -1.91 -8.46 10.82
C PHE A 382 -2.87 -9.65 11.03
N MET A 383 -2.38 -10.87 11.28
CA MET A 383 -3.23 -12.07 11.42
C MET A 383 -3.08 -12.84 12.74
N PHE A 384 -1.92 -12.80 13.39
CA PHE A 384 -1.53 -13.75 14.43
C PHE A 384 -0.83 -13.13 15.66
N ALA A 385 -0.46 -11.84 15.63
CA ALA A 385 0.14 -11.17 16.79
C ALA A 385 -0.93 -10.88 17.89
N PRO A 386 -0.59 -11.09 19.18
CA PRO A 386 -1.44 -10.64 20.28
C PRO A 386 -1.69 -9.12 20.24
N VAL A 387 -2.86 -8.69 20.70
CA VAL A 387 -3.31 -7.28 20.63
C VAL A 387 -2.34 -6.35 21.36
N ASP A 388 -1.77 -6.79 22.49
CA ASP A 388 -0.81 -6.02 23.28
C ASP A 388 0.53 -5.78 22.54
N GLY A 389 0.83 -6.61 21.53
CA GLY A 389 1.99 -6.48 20.64
C GLY A 389 1.81 -5.50 19.48
N LEU A 390 0.60 -4.94 19.28
CA LEU A 390 0.35 -3.94 18.22
C LEU A 390 0.99 -2.57 18.52
N MET A 391 1.30 -2.27 19.79
CA MET A 391 1.49 -0.88 20.20
C MET A 391 2.93 -0.33 20.14
N VAL A 392 3.92 -1.14 19.75
CA VAL A 392 5.36 -0.81 19.96
C VAL A 392 6.23 -0.80 18.69
N ASN A 393 6.04 -1.73 17.75
CA ASN A 393 6.94 -1.80 16.57
C ASN A 393 6.70 -0.69 15.53
N SER A 394 5.52 -0.07 15.54
CA SER A 394 5.19 1.06 14.67
C SER A 394 5.92 2.34 15.11
N ASP A 395 5.82 2.69 16.39
CA ASP A 395 6.29 3.98 16.91
C ASP A 395 7.82 4.02 17.18
N ALA A 396 8.49 2.86 17.22
CA ALA A 396 9.90 2.76 17.60
C ALA A 396 10.91 3.32 16.57
N LEU A 397 10.54 3.48 15.29
CA LEU A 397 11.40 4.13 14.26
C LEU A 397 10.84 5.45 13.73
N ALA A 398 9.55 5.72 13.92
CA ALA A 398 8.96 7.04 13.85
C ALA A 398 7.62 7.00 14.60
N PRO A 399 7.34 7.88 15.58
CA PRO A 399 6.05 7.91 16.23
C PRO A 399 4.98 8.29 15.21
N PHE A 400 4.03 7.39 14.96
CA PHE A 400 2.86 7.70 14.15
C PHE A 400 1.83 8.36 15.07
N SER A 401 1.21 9.45 14.60
CA SER A 401 0.09 10.01 15.35
C SER A 401 -1.02 8.97 15.50
N ARG A 402 -1.66 8.99 16.67
CA ARG A 402 -2.76 8.09 17.04
C ARG A 402 -4.13 8.73 16.81
N GLU A 403 -4.19 10.00 16.39
CA GLU A 403 -5.43 10.62 15.93
C GLU A 403 -5.97 9.89 14.69
N ALA A 404 -7.26 9.53 14.72
CA ALA A 404 -7.93 8.79 13.64
C ALA A 404 -7.88 9.51 12.27
N GLU A 405 -7.76 10.84 12.28
CA GLU A 405 -7.68 11.67 11.09
C GLU A 405 -6.28 11.68 10.45
N SER A 406 -5.27 11.15 11.14
CA SER A 406 -3.86 11.16 10.72
C SER A 406 -3.31 9.80 10.32
N SER A 407 -3.85 8.70 10.89
CA SER A 407 -3.27 7.36 10.79
C SER A 407 -4.34 6.28 10.60
N LEU A 408 -4.05 5.36 9.67
CA LEU A 408 -4.89 4.18 9.43
C LEU A 408 -5.02 3.28 10.68
N VAL A 409 -4.02 3.30 11.56
CA VAL A 409 -4.01 2.53 12.81
C VAL A 409 -5.01 3.14 13.81
N GLY A 410 -5.15 4.48 13.83
CA GLY A 410 -6.15 5.19 14.62
C GLY A 410 -7.59 4.92 14.12
N GLU A 411 -7.81 4.95 12.80
CA GLU A 411 -9.09 4.54 12.20
C GLU A 411 -9.44 3.08 12.59
N GLN A 412 -8.47 2.17 12.51
CA GLN A 412 -8.68 0.75 12.82
C GLN A 412 -8.92 0.48 14.32
N ALA A 413 -8.32 1.26 15.23
CA ALA A 413 -8.56 1.15 16.66
C ALA A 413 -10.00 1.53 17.05
N LEU A 414 -10.55 2.61 16.46
CA LEU A 414 -11.95 3.03 16.67
C LEU A 414 -12.98 2.08 16.04
N MET A 415 -12.61 1.39 14.96
CA MET A 415 -13.51 0.49 14.21
C MET A 415 -13.51 -0.96 14.75
N ARG A 416 -12.74 -1.26 15.80
CA ARG A 416 -12.73 -2.56 16.49
C ARG A 416 -14.00 -2.73 17.33
N PRO A 417 -14.79 -3.82 17.15
CA PRO A 417 -15.80 -4.21 18.13
C PRO A 417 -15.12 -4.53 19.47
N ALA A 418 -15.68 -4.03 20.57
CA ALA A 418 -15.17 -4.35 21.91
C ALA A 418 -15.13 -5.88 22.11
N SER A 419 -13.96 -6.38 22.47
CA SER A 419 -13.74 -7.80 22.74
C SER A 419 -14.39 -8.23 24.05
N THR A 420 -14.60 -9.54 24.20
CA THR A 420 -15.15 -10.14 25.41
C THR A 420 -14.38 -9.77 26.67
N GLU A 421 -13.06 -9.52 26.56
CA GLU A 421 -12.23 -9.16 27.71
C GLU A 421 -12.28 -7.66 28.05
N GLU A 422 -12.33 -6.77 27.04
CA GLU A 422 -12.63 -5.36 27.28
C GLU A 422 -14.03 -5.19 27.90
N LEU A 423 -15.02 -5.95 27.43
CA LEU A 423 -16.35 -6.01 28.00
C LEU A 423 -16.36 -6.60 29.43
N ARG A 424 -15.50 -7.60 29.72
CA ARG A 424 -15.31 -8.09 31.10
C ARG A 424 -14.69 -7.05 32.02
N MET A 425 -13.65 -6.33 31.57
CA MET A 425 -13.02 -5.29 32.39
C MET A 425 -13.98 -4.12 32.64
N VAL A 426 -14.74 -3.69 31.64
CA VAL A 426 -15.80 -2.67 31.82
C VAL A 426 -16.89 -3.17 32.76
N HIS A 427 -17.37 -4.42 32.61
CA HIS A 427 -18.33 -5.01 33.52
C HIS A 427 -17.79 -5.11 34.95
N ALA A 428 -16.52 -5.48 35.13
CA ALA A 428 -15.86 -5.57 36.43
C ALA A 428 -15.71 -4.19 37.08
N SER A 429 -15.30 -3.16 36.33
CA SER A 429 -15.25 -1.77 36.81
C SER A 429 -16.64 -1.30 37.24
N VAL A 430 -17.65 -1.39 36.36
CA VAL A 430 -19.02 -0.97 36.67
C VAL A 430 -19.59 -1.75 37.86
N THR A 431 -19.26 -3.04 38.00
CA THR A 431 -19.65 -3.83 39.19
C THR A 431 -18.95 -3.32 40.45
N ALA A 432 -17.66 -2.98 40.39
CA ALA A 432 -16.91 -2.40 41.51
C ALA A 432 -17.45 -1.01 41.88
N ASP A 433 -17.70 -0.14 40.90
CA ASP A 433 -18.23 1.21 41.07
C ASP A 433 -19.65 1.18 41.68
N VAL A 434 -20.53 0.31 41.18
CA VAL A 434 -21.89 0.10 41.74
C VAL A 434 -21.81 -0.47 43.16
N ASN A 435 -20.91 -1.40 43.44
CA ASN A 435 -20.70 -1.92 44.80
C ASN A 435 -20.15 -0.83 45.74
N HIS A 436 -19.22 0.01 45.29
CA HIS A 436 -18.65 1.11 46.06
C HIS A 436 -19.71 2.19 46.36
N LEU A 437 -20.50 2.59 45.37
CA LEU A 437 -21.66 3.48 45.55
C LEU A 437 -22.68 2.90 46.53
N ARG A 438 -22.98 1.60 46.43
CA ARG A 438 -23.92 0.91 47.33
C ARG A 438 -23.40 0.84 48.77
N VAL A 439 -22.13 0.49 48.96
CA VAL A 439 -21.47 0.44 50.28
C VAL A 439 -21.41 1.84 50.91
N ASN A 440 -21.07 2.87 50.13
CA ASN A 440 -20.96 4.24 50.64
C ASN A 440 -22.34 4.81 51.02
N ASN A 441 -23.38 4.64 50.18
CA ASN A 441 -24.75 5.03 50.55
C ASN A 441 -25.24 4.32 51.83
N ILE A 442 -24.89 3.04 52.03
CA ILE A 442 -25.24 2.31 53.27
C ILE A 442 -24.44 2.85 54.47
N ASN A 443 -23.13 3.09 54.32
CA ASN A 443 -22.28 3.65 55.37
C ASN A 443 -22.70 5.07 55.78
N ASP A 444 -23.05 5.93 54.82
CA ASP A 444 -23.45 7.30 55.09
C ASP A 444 -24.87 7.36 55.69
N SER A 445 -25.76 6.45 55.29
CA SER A 445 -27.05 6.22 55.97
C SER A 445 -26.86 5.76 57.42
N LEU A 446 -25.97 4.78 57.67
CA LEU A 446 -25.65 4.29 59.01
C LEU A 446 -24.97 5.36 59.88
N ARG A 447 -24.09 6.19 59.30
CA ARG A 447 -23.42 7.29 60.01
C ARG A 447 -24.42 8.40 60.37
N SER A 448 -25.33 8.73 59.45
CA SER A 448 -26.44 9.65 59.71
C SER A 448 -27.36 9.13 60.82
N LEU A 449 -27.77 7.86 60.76
CA LEU A 449 -28.64 7.24 61.76
C LEU A 449 -27.96 7.16 63.14
N THR A 450 -26.67 6.87 63.17
CA THR A 450 -25.84 6.91 64.39
C THR A 450 -25.76 8.33 64.96
N SER A 451 -25.59 9.35 64.12
CA SER A 451 -25.59 10.75 64.54
C SER A 451 -26.95 11.18 65.10
N MET A 452 -28.07 10.70 64.53
CA MET A 452 -29.41 10.96 65.07
C MET A 452 -29.62 10.31 66.44
N VAL A 453 -29.16 9.07 66.63
CA VAL A 453 -29.21 8.37 67.93
C VAL A 453 -28.35 9.09 68.99
N GLN A 454 -27.16 9.57 68.62
CA GLN A 454 -26.30 10.36 69.50
C GLN A 454 -26.91 11.71 69.87
N ALA A 455 -27.54 12.40 68.91
CA ALA A 455 -28.27 13.65 69.17
C ALA A 455 -29.48 13.43 70.11
N ALA A 456 -30.28 12.39 69.87
CA ALA A 456 -31.42 12.03 70.73
C ALA A 456 -30.97 11.68 72.16
N SER A 457 -29.88 10.91 72.30
CA SER A 457 -29.27 10.60 73.61
C SER A 457 -28.77 11.86 74.32
N SER A 458 -28.18 12.81 73.58
CA SER A 458 -27.70 14.09 74.12
C SER A 458 -28.85 14.97 74.62
N CYS A 459 -29.96 15.06 73.88
CA CYS A 459 -31.18 15.75 74.32
C CYS A 459 -31.78 15.12 75.59
N LEU A 460 -31.82 13.78 75.68
CA LEU A 460 -32.29 13.06 76.86
C LEU A 460 -31.39 13.24 78.10
N GLN A 461 -30.10 13.53 77.89
CA GLN A 461 -29.17 13.87 78.98
C GLN A 461 -29.32 15.34 79.40
N ALA A 462 -29.45 16.27 78.44
CA ALA A 462 -29.71 17.68 78.73
C ALA A 462 -31.03 17.89 79.51
N ALA A 463 -32.09 17.15 79.15
CA ALA A 463 -33.38 17.18 79.83
C ALA A 463 -33.37 16.70 81.30
N ARG A 464 -32.24 16.15 81.79
CA ARG A 464 -32.08 15.73 83.20
C ARG A 464 -31.45 16.79 84.11
N HIS A 465 -31.05 17.95 83.58
CA HIS A 465 -30.43 19.03 84.36
C HIS A 465 -31.01 20.42 84.04
N VAL A 466 -31.97 20.87 84.86
CA VAL A 466 -31.96 22.17 85.57
C VAL A 466 -33.20 22.26 86.50
N PRO A 467 -33.14 22.93 87.68
CA PRO A 467 -34.18 22.80 88.71
C PRO A 467 -35.06 24.04 88.96
N HIS A 468 -36.20 23.76 89.58
CA HIS A 468 -37.02 24.61 90.47
C HIS A 468 -37.91 25.76 89.92
N LEU A 469 -39.06 25.89 90.59
CA LEU A 469 -40.25 26.69 90.29
C LEU A 469 -40.03 28.22 90.25
N THR A 470 -40.89 28.92 89.51
CA THR A 470 -41.96 29.77 90.12
C THR A 470 -43.13 30.08 89.17
N THR A 471 -44.29 30.36 89.76
CA THR A 471 -45.62 30.68 89.16
C THR A 471 -45.93 32.19 89.38
N PRO A 472 -47.10 32.80 89.04
CA PRO A 472 -48.41 32.22 88.62
C PRO A 472 -49.25 32.96 87.53
N SER A 473 -50.41 32.35 87.19
CA SER A 473 -51.71 32.96 86.79
C SER A 473 -51.83 33.88 85.55
N THR A 474 -52.87 33.83 84.71
CA THR A 474 -53.97 32.86 84.35
C THR A 474 -54.62 33.39 83.03
N ASP A 475 -55.64 32.85 82.33
CA ASP A 475 -56.61 31.75 82.53
C ASP A 475 -57.19 31.19 81.19
N ALA A 476 -58.14 30.26 81.27
CA ALA A 476 -59.38 30.02 80.47
C ALA A 476 -59.51 30.45 78.97
N THR A 477 -60.10 29.67 78.04
CA THR A 477 -60.76 28.33 78.09
C THR A 477 -60.94 27.68 76.69
N HIS A 478 -60.83 26.34 76.61
CA HIS A 478 -61.45 25.31 75.70
C HIS A 478 -61.51 25.49 74.14
N MET A 479 -61.27 24.49 73.26
CA MET A 479 -61.61 23.02 73.12
C MET A 479 -63.04 22.72 72.60
N PRO A 480 -63.33 21.62 71.81
CA PRO A 480 -62.80 20.22 71.84
C PRO A 480 -62.25 19.59 70.50
N THR A 481 -61.36 18.57 70.50
CA THR A 481 -61.50 17.07 70.29
C THR A 481 -61.88 16.63 68.84
N ALA A 482 -61.42 15.55 68.15
CA ALA A 482 -60.81 14.20 68.39
C ALA A 482 -59.52 13.95 67.51
N GLN A 483 -58.75 12.83 67.38
CA GLN A 483 -58.79 11.35 67.66
C GLN A 483 -59.55 10.45 66.64
N LEU A 484 -59.12 9.23 66.20
CA LEU A 484 -57.82 8.47 66.19
C LEU A 484 -57.91 7.18 65.28
N GLU A 485 -56.79 6.43 65.09
CA GLU A 485 -56.68 5.00 64.64
C GLU A 485 -57.11 4.62 63.18
N GLU A 486 -56.67 3.54 62.49
CA GLU A 486 -55.57 2.54 62.66
C GLU A 486 -55.06 1.99 61.28
N ASP A 487 -54.15 0.98 61.28
CA ASP A 487 -53.59 0.21 60.15
C ASP A 487 -54.52 -0.96 59.69
N PRO A 488 -54.13 -1.98 58.88
CA PRO A 488 -53.45 -2.05 57.57
C PRO A 488 -54.27 -2.88 56.51
N HIS A 489 -53.73 -3.15 55.30
CA HIS A 489 -53.74 -4.47 54.57
C HIS A 489 -53.65 -4.46 53.02
N PHE A 490 -53.02 -5.53 52.51
CA PHE A 490 -52.99 -6.14 51.16
C PHE A 490 -54.25 -6.02 50.25
N THR A 491 -54.05 -5.90 48.91
CA THR A 491 -54.17 -6.99 47.89
C THR A 491 -54.03 -6.45 46.43
N LEU A 492 -53.75 -7.32 45.45
CA LEU A 492 -53.64 -7.02 44.01
C LEU A 492 -54.97 -6.62 43.33
N VAL A 493 -54.90 -5.91 42.19
CA VAL A 493 -55.30 -6.40 40.84
C VAL A 493 -54.98 -5.36 39.74
N SER A 494 -54.74 -5.84 38.52
CA SER A 494 -54.34 -5.03 37.35
C SER A 494 -55.52 -4.49 36.52
N THR A 495 -55.32 -3.38 35.78
CA THR A 495 -55.53 -3.19 34.32
C THR A 495 -55.99 -1.78 33.92
N SER A 496 -55.68 -1.37 32.68
CA SER A 496 -56.22 -0.17 31.99
C SER A 496 -55.79 1.18 32.60
N SER A 497 -55.98 2.35 31.96
CA SER A 497 -55.85 2.72 30.53
C SER A 497 -55.62 4.24 30.46
N ALA A 498 -55.13 4.73 29.32
CA ALA A 498 -54.81 6.10 28.96
C ALA A 498 -55.52 7.25 29.71
N GLN A 499 -54.73 8.28 30.10
CA GLN A 499 -55.00 9.67 29.71
C GLN A 499 -53.83 10.61 30.00
N ALA A 500 -53.78 11.71 29.25
CA ALA A 500 -53.05 12.92 29.60
C ALA A 500 -54.07 14.05 29.78
N PRO A 501 -53.84 15.02 30.68
CA PRO A 501 -54.47 16.34 30.62
C PRO A 501 -53.49 17.40 30.11
N CYS A 502 -53.95 18.22 29.17
CA CYS A 502 -53.28 19.40 28.67
C CYS A 502 -53.64 20.65 29.51
N ILE A 503 -52.74 21.64 29.60
CA ILE A 503 -53.05 22.97 30.16
C ILE A 503 -52.47 24.08 29.26
N SER A 504 -53.36 25.00 28.87
CA SER A 504 -53.20 26.37 28.36
C SER A 504 -52.18 26.74 27.25
N THR A 505 -52.76 27.06 26.09
CA THR A 505 -52.43 28.18 25.16
C THR A 505 -52.39 29.55 25.88
N PRO A 506 -51.98 30.73 25.31
CA PRO A 506 -52.18 31.21 23.91
C PRO A 506 -50.97 32.02 23.32
N ARG A 507 -51.03 32.82 22.23
CA ARG A 507 -52.13 33.43 21.44
C ARG A 507 -51.69 33.87 20.02
N GLN A 508 -52.58 33.68 19.01
CA GLN A 508 -52.83 34.39 17.71
C GLN A 508 -51.68 35.10 16.92
N GLY A 509 -51.74 35.24 15.59
CA GLY A 509 -52.81 34.99 14.59
C GLY A 509 -52.34 34.16 13.38
N HIS A 510 -53.23 33.63 12.52
CA HIS A 510 -54.04 34.32 11.49
C HIS A 510 -53.16 34.98 10.39
N THR A 511 -53.33 34.78 9.07
CA THR A 511 -54.25 33.99 8.19
C THR A 511 -53.65 34.01 6.75
N HIS A 512 -54.01 33.25 5.69
CA HIS A 512 -55.02 32.19 5.45
C HIS A 512 -54.70 31.37 4.14
N ILE A 513 -55.40 30.25 3.96
CA ILE A 513 -55.96 29.67 2.69
C ILE A 513 -55.02 29.17 1.55
N THR A 514 -54.87 27.83 1.59
CA THR A 514 -54.82 26.76 0.56
C THR A 514 -55.78 26.89 -0.67
N PRO A 515 -55.88 25.89 -1.59
CA PRO A 515 -54.87 25.12 -2.34
C PRO A 515 -55.14 25.20 -3.89
N THR A 516 -54.58 24.39 -4.80
CA THR A 516 -55.12 23.06 -5.23
C THR A 516 -54.27 22.43 -6.36
N ALA A 517 -54.38 21.10 -6.48
CA ALA A 517 -53.63 20.12 -7.28
C ALA A 517 -53.38 20.30 -8.80
N ARG A 518 -52.29 19.62 -9.24
CA ARG A 518 -52.11 18.82 -10.48
C ARG A 518 -52.46 19.41 -11.87
N THR A 519 -51.45 19.46 -12.75
CA THR A 519 -51.43 18.62 -13.98
C THR A 519 -50.01 18.46 -14.55
N LEU A 520 -49.79 17.38 -15.31
CA LEU A 520 -48.70 17.24 -16.31
C LEU A 520 -49.33 17.43 -17.70
N PRO A 521 -48.56 17.85 -18.72
CA PRO A 521 -48.30 16.85 -19.78
C PRO A 521 -46.93 16.95 -20.52
N SER A 522 -46.51 15.78 -20.99
CA SER A 522 -45.85 15.44 -22.27
C SER A 522 -44.92 16.43 -23.02
N VAL A 523 -43.71 15.93 -23.28
CA VAL A 523 -42.91 15.94 -24.54
C VAL A 523 -43.36 16.88 -25.68
N ALA A 524 -42.41 17.70 -26.15
CA ALA A 524 -42.33 18.19 -27.52
C ALA A 524 -40.87 18.19 -28.03
N VAL A 525 -40.66 17.95 -29.32
CA VAL A 525 -39.36 17.96 -30.01
C VAL A 525 -39.42 18.98 -31.14
N PHE A 526 -38.41 19.86 -31.31
CA PHE A 526 -37.88 20.27 -32.63
C PHE A 526 -36.68 21.25 -32.54
N ALA A 527 -36.07 21.51 -33.71
CA ALA A 527 -35.36 22.74 -34.11
C ALA A 527 -33.93 23.01 -33.56
N ARG A 528 -32.98 22.27 -34.14
CA ARG A 528 -31.61 22.70 -34.49
C ARG A 528 -31.50 24.20 -34.86
N ALA A 529 -30.82 25.00 -34.04
CA ALA A 529 -30.43 26.38 -34.36
C ALA A 529 -28.90 26.53 -34.55
N LYS A 530 -28.46 27.49 -35.38
CA LYS A 530 -27.07 27.61 -35.86
C LYS A 530 -26.40 28.87 -35.30
N ALA A 531 -25.60 28.72 -34.23
CA ALA A 531 -24.92 29.83 -33.56
C ALA A 531 -23.66 30.31 -34.32
N VAL A 532 -23.38 31.61 -34.25
CA VAL A 532 -22.33 32.31 -35.00
C VAL A 532 -20.98 32.32 -34.24
N ARG A 533 -19.86 32.32 -34.97
CA ARG A 533 -18.53 32.58 -34.41
C ARG A 533 -18.42 33.99 -33.84
N THR A 534 -18.28 34.12 -32.53
CA THR A 534 -17.60 35.26 -31.90
C THR A 534 -16.52 34.70 -30.97
N GLY A 535 -15.26 35.07 -31.20
CA GLY A 535 -14.14 34.58 -30.41
C GLY A 535 -13.76 35.59 -29.33
N LEU A 536 -13.63 35.13 -28.09
CA LEU A 536 -12.91 35.82 -27.01
C LEU A 536 -12.14 34.78 -26.18
N GLY A 537 -10.98 35.18 -25.67
CA GLY A 537 -9.93 34.25 -25.26
C GLY A 537 -10.29 33.37 -24.06
N HIS A 538 -10.08 32.06 -24.19
CA HIS A 538 -10.02 31.16 -23.03
C HIS A 538 -8.66 31.32 -22.34
N THR A 539 -8.62 32.15 -21.29
CA THR A 539 -7.54 32.09 -20.30
C THR A 539 -7.54 30.71 -19.66
N ALA A 540 -6.50 29.92 -19.91
CA ALA A 540 -6.35 28.59 -19.32
C ALA A 540 -6.22 28.73 -17.79
N SER A 541 -7.33 28.51 -17.06
CA SER A 541 -7.33 28.53 -15.61
C SER A 541 -6.54 27.32 -15.11
N THR A 542 -5.31 27.56 -14.63
CA THR A 542 -4.56 26.60 -13.83
C THR A 542 -5.24 26.41 -12.49
N GLN A 543 -6.30 25.59 -12.48
CA GLN A 543 -6.91 25.09 -11.24
C GLN A 543 -5.85 24.32 -10.45
N GLN A 544 -5.37 24.92 -9.37
CA GLN A 544 -4.62 24.20 -8.35
C GLN A 544 -5.51 23.08 -7.79
N LEU A 545 -4.91 21.89 -7.61
CA LEU A 545 -5.59 20.74 -7.05
C LEU A 545 -6.09 21.05 -5.63
N PRO A 546 -7.38 20.93 -5.32
CA PRO A 546 -7.86 20.90 -3.94
C PRO A 546 -7.45 19.56 -3.33
N THR A 547 -6.25 19.48 -2.73
CA THR A 547 -5.74 18.26 -2.11
C THR A 547 -6.61 17.82 -0.91
N ASN A 548 -7.31 18.77 -0.30
CA ASN A 548 -8.16 18.54 0.86
C ASN A 548 -9.63 18.38 0.41
N GLY A 549 -10.26 17.25 0.77
CA GLY A 549 -11.70 17.04 0.64
C GLY A 549 -12.19 16.13 -0.50
N LEU A 550 -11.31 15.49 -1.28
CA LEU A 550 -11.71 14.50 -2.30
C LEU A 550 -12.11 13.17 -1.64
N VAL A 551 -13.40 12.81 -1.73
CA VAL A 551 -13.97 11.61 -1.10
C VAL A 551 -14.75 10.78 -2.12
N ILE A 552 -14.61 9.46 -2.05
CA ILE A 552 -15.45 8.48 -2.74
C ILE A 552 -16.20 7.68 -1.65
N PRO A 553 -17.52 7.89 -1.43
CA PRO A 553 -18.23 7.35 -0.26
C PRO A 553 -18.23 5.81 -0.21
N ARG A 554 -17.90 5.21 0.93
CA ARG A 554 -17.84 3.73 1.08
C ARG A 554 -19.24 3.11 0.92
N LEU A 555 -19.33 1.97 0.22
CA LEU A 555 -20.58 1.23 -0.01
C LEU A 555 -20.73 0.04 0.96
N PRO A 556 -21.97 -0.40 1.27
CA PRO A 556 -23.25 0.24 0.93
C PRO A 556 -23.48 1.54 1.70
N LEU A 557 -24.15 2.51 1.08
CA LEU A 557 -24.45 3.81 1.70
C LEU A 557 -25.38 3.66 2.91
N VAL A 558 -25.18 4.48 3.94
CA VAL A 558 -26.14 4.63 5.06
C VAL A 558 -27.11 5.76 4.72
N ARG A 559 -28.39 5.44 4.55
CA ARG A 559 -29.45 6.40 4.22
C ARG A 559 -29.82 7.24 5.45
N SER A 560 -30.56 8.33 5.26
CA SER A 560 -30.96 9.27 6.32
C SER A 560 -31.80 8.64 7.44
N ASN A 561 -32.40 7.48 7.20
CA ASN A 561 -33.09 6.66 8.20
C ASN A 561 -32.18 5.66 8.94
N GLY A 562 -30.85 5.79 8.84
CA GLY A 562 -29.86 4.92 9.48
C GLY A 562 -29.68 3.55 8.82
N LEU A 563 -30.52 3.16 7.86
CA LEU A 563 -30.44 1.87 7.19
C LEU A 563 -29.43 1.89 6.03
N LYS A 564 -28.71 0.78 5.85
CA LYS A 564 -27.80 0.60 4.70
C LYS A 564 -28.58 0.30 3.42
N THR A 565 -28.15 0.82 2.26
CA THR A 565 -28.72 0.46 0.95
C THR A 565 -28.73 -1.08 0.81
N PRO A 566 -29.87 -1.72 0.45
CA PRO A 566 -29.93 -3.15 0.22
C PRO A 566 -28.89 -3.64 -0.79
N LYS A 567 -28.33 -4.84 -0.59
CA LYS A 567 -27.26 -5.36 -1.46
C LYS A 567 -27.64 -5.30 -2.95
N ALA A 568 -28.87 -5.72 -3.28
CA ALA A 568 -29.44 -5.70 -4.63
C ALA A 568 -29.49 -4.30 -5.28
N GLU A 569 -29.60 -3.22 -4.49
CA GLU A 569 -29.65 -1.83 -4.97
C GLU A 569 -28.27 -1.16 -4.96
N SER A 570 -27.26 -1.75 -4.31
CA SER A 570 -25.95 -1.11 -4.08
C SER A 570 -25.11 -0.87 -5.34
N TRP A 571 -25.54 -1.37 -6.50
CA TRP A 571 -24.97 -1.01 -7.81
C TRP A 571 -25.58 0.29 -8.36
N LYS A 572 -26.83 0.63 -8.03
CA LYS A 572 -27.44 1.92 -8.39
C LYS A 572 -26.75 3.07 -7.68
N ASP A 573 -26.34 2.85 -6.42
CA ASP A 573 -25.44 3.78 -5.72
C ASP A 573 -24.18 4.04 -6.57
N ILE A 574 -23.57 3.03 -7.24
CA ILE A 574 -22.42 3.24 -8.15
C ILE A 574 -22.79 4.13 -9.34
N ILE A 575 -23.92 3.86 -10.00
CA ILE A 575 -24.38 4.64 -11.15
C ILE A 575 -24.64 6.11 -10.75
N THR A 576 -25.28 6.35 -9.60
CA THR A 576 -25.50 7.69 -9.05
C THR A 576 -24.17 8.42 -8.80
N HIS A 577 -23.21 7.79 -8.10
CA HIS A 577 -21.88 8.38 -7.90
C HIS A 577 -21.13 8.66 -9.22
N TRP A 578 -21.38 7.87 -10.28
CA TRP A 578 -20.74 8.05 -11.58
C TRP A 578 -21.36 9.19 -12.41
N LEU A 579 -22.69 9.26 -12.46
CA LEU A 579 -23.44 10.19 -13.30
C LEU A 579 -23.76 11.54 -12.65
N VAL A 580 -23.97 11.57 -11.33
CA VAL A 580 -24.51 12.70 -10.56
C VAL A 580 -23.63 13.10 -9.37
N GLY A 581 -22.93 12.14 -8.75
CA GLY A 581 -22.20 12.34 -7.50
C GLY A 581 -23.03 12.01 -6.25
N ASP A 582 -22.53 12.40 -5.09
CA ASP A 582 -23.21 12.37 -3.79
C ASP A 582 -22.67 13.55 -2.95
N PRO A 583 -23.22 14.77 -3.12
CA PRO A 583 -22.73 15.98 -2.45
C PRO A 583 -22.82 15.92 -0.92
N ASP A 584 -23.86 15.25 -0.39
CA ASP A 584 -24.11 15.07 1.04
C ASP A 584 -23.00 14.25 1.73
N ARG A 585 -22.27 13.44 0.95
CA ARG A 585 -21.10 12.66 1.40
C ARG A 585 -19.78 13.16 0.81
N GLY A 586 -19.75 14.39 0.31
CA GLY A 586 -18.54 15.05 -0.19
C GLY A 586 -18.17 14.75 -1.65
N LEU A 587 -18.86 13.84 -2.34
CA LEU A 587 -18.67 13.61 -3.77
C LEU A 587 -19.44 14.66 -4.58
N LYS A 588 -18.98 15.91 -4.52
CA LYS A 588 -19.61 17.07 -5.17
C LYS A 588 -19.50 17.06 -6.70
N THR A 589 -18.54 16.34 -7.25
CA THR A 589 -18.31 16.18 -8.70
C THR A 589 -18.56 14.72 -9.08
N PRO A 590 -19.37 14.43 -10.12
CA PRO A 590 -19.60 13.06 -10.58
C PRO A 590 -18.29 12.39 -11.01
N LEU A 591 -18.13 11.09 -10.76
CA LEU A 591 -16.84 10.42 -11.04
C LEU A 591 -16.47 10.44 -12.53
N LYS A 592 -17.43 10.41 -13.46
CA LYS A 592 -17.15 10.52 -14.91
C LYS A 592 -16.40 11.82 -15.27
N ASP A 593 -16.54 12.87 -14.46
CA ASP A 593 -16.00 14.22 -14.69
C ASP A 593 -14.72 14.49 -13.86
N TRP A 594 -14.21 13.49 -13.11
CA TRP A 594 -12.97 13.65 -12.34
C TRP A 594 -11.74 13.69 -13.25
N PRO A 595 -10.90 14.73 -13.20
CA PRO A 595 -9.65 14.75 -13.95
C PRO A 595 -8.66 13.72 -13.40
N GLN A 596 -7.83 13.15 -14.28
CA GLN A 596 -6.92 12.05 -13.97
C GLN A 596 -6.04 12.26 -12.73
N GLY A 597 -5.63 13.51 -12.45
CA GLY A 597 -4.82 13.86 -11.28
C GLY A 597 -5.54 13.73 -9.92
N TRP A 598 -6.87 13.64 -9.88
CA TRP A 598 -7.65 13.53 -8.64
C TRP A 598 -7.65 12.12 -8.04
N TYR A 599 -7.44 11.08 -8.87
CA TYR A 599 -7.42 9.68 -8.45
C TYR A 599 -6.10 8.96 -8.77
N GLN A 600 -5.03 9.69 -9.07
CA GLN A 600 -3.68 9.15 -9.30
C GLN A 600 -2.64 9.86 -8.41
N GLY A 601 -1.40 9.38 -8.43
CA GLY A 601 -0.31 9.96 -7.62
C GLY A 601 -0.60 9.88 -6.11
N PRO A 602 -0.56 10.99 -5.35
CA PRO A 602 -0.88 11.00 -3.92
C PRO A 602 -2.22 10.34 -3.58
N ASN A 603 -3.22 10.51 -4.44
CA ASN A 603 -4.60 10.05 -4.22
C ASN A 603 -4.83 8.59 -4.64
N TRP A 604 -3.78 7.77 -4.76
CA TRP A 604 -3.86 6.38 -5.23
C TRP A 604 -4.87 5.49 -4.47
N LYS A 605 -5.17 5.81 -3.19
CA LYS A 605 -6.21 5.13 -2.40
C LYS A 605 -7.60 5.22 -3.07
N LEU A 606 -7.88 6.34 -3.75
CA LEU A 606 -9.12 6.56 -4.51
C LEU A 606 -9.09 5.86 -5.87
N ALA A 607 -7.91 5.57 -6.45
CA ALA A 607 -7.77 4.96 -7.77
C ALA A 607 -8.55 3.66 -7.91
N MET A 608 -8.42 2.74 -6.94
CA MET A 608 -9.11 1.45 -6.96
C MET A 608 -10.62 1.60 -6.85
N GLN A 609 -11.10 2.53 -6.01
CA GLN A 609 -12.53 2.80 -5.84
C GLN A 609 -13.13 3.46 -7.09
N TYR A 610 -12.38 4.37 -7.72
CA TYR A 610 -12.72 4.98 -9.01
C TYR A 610 -12.84 3.91 -10.11
N GLN A 611 -11.82 3.07 -10.30
CA GLN A 611 -11.79 2.07 -11.36
C GLN A 611 -12.88 1.01 -11.19
N ASN A 612 -13.11 0.53 -9.95
CA ASN A 612 -14.19 -0.40 -9.65
C ASN A 612 -15.59 0.17 -9.99
N ARG A 613 -15.77 1.48 -9.84
CA ARG A 613 -17.01 2.18 -10.24
C ARG A 613 -17.09 2.39 -11.75
N ALA A 614 -15.99 2.82 -12.38
CA ALA A 614 -15.88 2.97 -13.82
C ALA A 614 -16.21 1.68 -14.57
N VAL A 615 -15.73 0.53 -14.09
CA VAL A 615 -16.03 -0.78 -14.67
C VAL A 615 -17.54 -1.05 -14.70
N VAL A 616 -18.22 -1.00 -13.55
CA VAL A 616 -19.66 -1.28 -13.46
C VAL A 616 -20.49 -0.23 -14.18
N ALA A 617 -20.13 1.05 -14.07
CA ALA A 617 -20.87 2.14 -14.71
C ALA A 617 -20.74 2.12 -16.24
N HIS A 618 -19.55 1.91 -16.79
CA HIS A 618 -19.40 1.74 -18.25
C HIS A 618 -20.05 0.46 -18.77
N GLU A 619 -20.18 -0.59 -17.95
CA GLU A 619 -20.94 -1.77 -18.36
C GLU A 619 -22.42 -1.43 -18.55
N PHE A 620 -23.04 -0.91 -17.48
CA PHE A 620 -24.44 -0.50 -17.49
C PHE A 620 -24.74 0.53 -18.59
N ILE A 621 -23.94 1.60 -18.66
CA ILE A 621 -24.19 2.75 -19.55
C ILE A 621 -23.84 2.43 -21.02
N ASN A 622 -22.68 1.81 -21.28
CA ASN A 622 -22.18 1.66 -22.66
C ASN A 622 -22.60 0.33 -23.31
N HIS A 623 -22.57 -0.78 -22.57
CA HIS A 623 -22.89 -2.11 -23.11
C HIS A 623 -24.40 -2.36 -23.05
N TYR A 624 -25.03 -2.07 -21.91
CA TYR A 624 -26.46 -2.28 -21.69
C TYR A 624 -27.32 -1.02 -21.94
N GLN A 625 -26.72 0.06 -22.46
CA GLN A 625 -27.42 1.31 -22.84
C GLN A 625 -28.27 1.94 -21.72
N SER A 626 -27.92 1.68 -20.46
CA SER A 626 -28.67 2.01 -19.23
C SER A 626 -30.01 1.26 -19.05
N ASP A 627 -30.22 0.14 -19.73
CA ASP A 627 -31.36 -0.77 -19.51
C ASP A 627 -31.13 -1.64 -18.27
N GLU A 628 -31.91 -1.39 -17.21
CA GLU A 628 -31.84 -2.16 -15.95
C GLU A 628 -32.33 -3.61 -16.12
N ALA A 629 -33.30 -3.89 -16.99
CA ALA A 629 -33.83 -5.23 -17.17
C ALA A 629 -32.82 -6.15 -17.86
N LEU A 630 -32.20 -5.67 -18.95
CA LEU A 630 -31.14 -6.40 -19.66
C LEU A 630 -29.89 -6.57 -18.78
N PHE A 631 -29.48 -5.52 -18.06
CA PHE A 631 -28.33 -5.58 -17.15
C PHE A 631 -28.53 -6.57 -16.00
N LEU A 632 -29.71 -6.61 -15.37
CA LEU A 632 -30.03 -7.55 -14.29
C LEU A 632 -30.30 -8.98 -14.79
N ALA A 633 -30.69 -9.16 -16.06
CA ALA A 633 -30.80 -10.47 -16.70
C ALA A 633 -29.42 -11.08 -17.00
N ALA A 634 -28.47 -10.26 -17.50
CA ALA A 634 -27.10 -10.69 -17.77
C ALA A 634 -26.25 -10.85 -16.49
N TYR A 635 -26.47 -10.02 -15.48
CA TYR A 635 -25.74 -10.04 -14.20
C TYR A 635 -26.67 -10.24 -12.99
N PRO A 636 -27.24 -11.45 -12.81
CA PRO A 636 -28.03 -11.78 -11.62
C PRO A 636 -27.25 -11.61 -10.30
N GLU A 637 -25.92 -11.57 -10.36
CA GLU A 637 -25.02 -11.21 -9.26
C GLU A 637 -25.31 -9.86 -8.61
N ALA A 638 -25.89 -8.91 -9.33
CA ALA A 638 -26.30 -7.61 -8.78
C ALA A 638 -27.15 -7.79 -7.50
N LYS A 639 -28.03 -8.80 -7.47
CA LYS A 639 -28.87 -9.16 -6.31
C LYS A 639 -28.04 -9.51 -5.06
N ARG A 640 -26.82 -10.02 -5.24
CA ARG A 640 -25.88 -10.41 -4.18
C ARG A 640 -25.01 -9.23 -3.69
N GLY A 641 -24.95 -8.14 -4.45
CA GLY A 641 -24.20 -6.92 -4.13
C GLY A 641 -23.25 -6.47 -5.24
N HIS A 642 -22.79 -5.22 -5.16
CA HIS A 642 -21.86 -4.64 -6.12
C HIS A 642 -20.51 -5.37 -6.23
N THR A 643 -20.02 -6.05 -5.19
CA THR A 643 -18.75 -6.82 -5.27
C THR A 643 -18.89 -8.11 -6.08
N PRO A 644 -19.89 -8.99 -5.85
CA PRO A 644 -20.22 -10.07 -6.78
C PRO A 644 -20.47 -9.59 -8.22
N LEU A 645 -21.19 -8.48 -8.39
CA LEU A 645 -21.43 -7.87 -9.71
C LEU A 645 -20.12 -7.47 -10.41
N LEU A 646 -19.24 -6.75 -9.72
CA LEU A 646 -17.93 -6.35 -10.25
C LEU A 646 -17.08 -7.58 -10.66
N ALA A 647 -17.17 -8.68 -9.92
CA ALA A 647 -16.49 -9.92 -10.29
C ALA A 647 -17.10 -10.57 -11.57
N ALA A 648 -18.43 -10.54 -11.71
CA ALA A 648 -19.12 -11.04 -12.90
C ALA A 648 -18.82 -10.19 -14.15
N VAL A 649 -18.86 -8.86 -14.04
CA VAL A 649 -18.52 -7.92 -15.13
C VAL A 649 -17.06 -8.11 -15.57
N ASN A 650 -16.11 -8.19 -14.64
CA ASN A 650 -14.71 -8.43 -15.00
C ASN A 650 -14.46 -9.82 -15.61
N LYS A 651 -15.25 -10.84 -15.23
CA LYS A 651 -15.20 -12.16 -15.88
C LYS A 651 -15.75 -12.10 -17.31
N ALA A 652 -16.87 -11.43 -17.52
CA ALA A 652 -17.49 -11.28 -18.85
C ALA A 652 -16.60 -10.49 -19.83
N ARG A 653 -15.86 -9.49 -19.34
CA ARG A 653 -14.86 -8.73 -20.13
C ARG A 653 -13.53 -9.46 -20.37
N ALA A 654 -13.37 -10.66 -19.85
CA ALA A 654 -12.17 -11.50 -19.97
C ALA A 654 -12.43 -12.82 -20.71
N ALA A 655 -13.63 -12.97 -21.28
CA ALA A 655 -14.05 -14.02 -22.20
C ALA A 655 -14.22 -13.43 -23.60
#